data_AF-A0A2A5P0T6-F1
#
_entry.id   AF-A0A2A5P0T6-F1
#
_cell.length_a   1.000
_cell.length_b   1.000
_cell.length_c   1.000
_cell.angle_alpha   90.00
_cell.angle_beta   90.00
_cell.angle_gamma   90.00
#
_symmetry.space_group_name_H-M   'P 1'
#
loop_
_entity.id
_entity.type
_entity.pdbx_description
1 polymer ?
#
loop_
_entity_poly.entity_id
_entity_poly.type
_entity_poly.pdbx_seq_one_letter_code
_entity_poly.pdbx_strand_id
1 'polypeptide(L)'
;MSKAEEEKREEVRIGVYVCHCGINIAGVVDVKAVAEYAKTLPNVVVARDYVFMCSAPGQEMIKKDIKEHKLNRVVVAACSPAMHEPTFRAVVEEAGLNPYLFEMANIREHCSWVHPDVKEVATEKAKDIVRRAVAKVTYLEPLERIRGKVVKSVLVIGGGVAGMRAALDLAARGFDVHLIERRPTLGGYAARIGYLDFNMRGADLVKKLIEEISKSPRIKVYTNAELVALEGSVGDFVAKVRRKPRFVSDACNACGECAKVCPVEVPNEYEFGLVNRKAIYLPFDYAYPRIYVIDPEACNKCGKCVEVCKPKAINLEEKEEEIEISVGAVVVAAGYRHYEPKEGELGYKKSKRVITLFQLQRLLAEDGPTKGELVIDGVRPKSIAFVSCVGSMSTTPEAATYCSRMCCSSALKDILRIKERYPDIDIYYIYKDLRTYGRDEDLYWKSIEKMVRFLRYEETPTVTPEDGGVTIELFETTVQERIRLTVDAVVLVNGMAPPEGIEELSGILKVGRGPDGFFKEAHLKLRPVEALTDGIFLAGAVTGPKNIIESVTAGSAAAAKAAALVSKDYVEVEPITSAVNEEICSGCGMCASVCPYDAISIEVKEGRRVAKVNELLCKGCGACAATCPSGAMQQRHFTDTQLRAEITALAKGVIP
;
A
#
# COMPACT_ATOMS: atom_id res chain seq x y z
N MET A 1 -36.11 -28.40 21.58
CA MET A 1 -35.94 -27.27 22.51
C MET A 1 -36.90 -27.48 23.67
N SER A 2 -36.40 -27.44 24.90
CA SER A 2 -37.22 -27.72 26.09
C SER A 2 -37.88 -26.43 26.60
N LYS A 3 -39.08 -26.51 27.17
CA LYS A 3 -39.80 -25.38 27.79
C LYS A 3 -38.97 -24.60 28.84
N ALA A 4 -37.94 -25.22 29.41
CA ALA A 4 -37.05 -24.59 30.38
C ALA A 4 -36.03 -23.60 29.77
N GLU A 5 -35.80 -23.63 28.45
CA GLU A 5 -34.91 -22.69 27.76
C GLU A 5 -35.64 -21.41 27.32
N GLU A 6 -36.97 -21.45 27.14
CA GLU A 6 -37.79 -20.26 26.84
C GLU A 6 -37.92 -19.32 28.05
N GLU A 7 -37.89 -19.85 29.28
CA GLU A 7 -38.09 -19.08 30.52
C GLU A 7 -36.90 -18.18 30.93
N LYS A 8 -35.78 -18.18 30.18
CA LYS A 8 -34.59 -17.35 30.46
C LYS A 8 -34.23 -16.31 29.39
N ARG A 9 -35.03 -16.13 28.34
CA ARG A 9 -34.77 -15.05 27.36
C ARG A 9 -35.25 -13.71 27.91
N GLU A 10 -34.31 -12.79 28.15
CA GLU A 10 -34.64 -11.39 28.44
C GLU A 10 -35.53 -10.81 27.33
N GLU A 11 -36.56 -10.04 27.72
CA GLU A 11 -37.42 -9.30 26.79
C GLU A 11 -36.55 -8.40 25.89
N VAL A 12 -36.74 -8.47 24.57
CA VAL A 12 -35.99 -7.63 23.62
C VAL A 12 -36.55 -6.20 23.67
N ARG A 13 -35.66 -5.20 23.84
CA ARG A 13 -35.99 -3.78 24.01
C ARG A 13 -35.08 -2.94 23.13
N ILE A 14 -35.63 -2.44 22.02
CA ILE A 14 -34.89 -1.79 20.94
C ILE A 14 -35.06 -0.27 20.99
N GLY A 15 -33.96 0.47 20.91
CA GLY A 15 -33.97 1.92 20.63
C GLY A 15 -33.61 2.20 19.18
N VAL A 16 -34.42 2.99 18.47
CA VAL A 16 -34.19 3.38 17.07
C VAL A 16 -33.91 4.87 16.94
N TYR A 17 -32.80 5.24 16.31
CA TYR A 17 -32.40 6.64 16.17
C TYR A 17 -32.19 7.03 14.71
N VAL A 18 -32.96 8.01 14.22
CA VAL A 18 -32.95 8.45 12.82
C VAL A 18 -32.18 9.77 12.68
N CYS A 19 -31.07 9.74 11.94
CA CYS A 19 -30.21 10.91 11.77
C CYS A 19 -30.67 11.78 10.61
N HIS A 20 -30.63 13.11 10.77
CA HIS A 20 -30.89 14.05 9.67
C HIS A 20 -29.64 14.26 8.80
N CYS A 21 -28.46 14.17 9.43
CA CYS A 21 -27.16 14.50 8.83
C CYS A 21 -27.18 15.91 8.19
N GLY A 22 -27.73 16.88 8.92
CA GLY A 22 -28.08 18.19 8.37
C GLY A 22 -29.16 18.02 7.31
N ILE A 23 -28.84 18.39 6.06
CA ILE A 23 -29.74 18.20 4.91
C ILE A 23 -29.42 16.94 4.09
N ASN A 24 -28.35 16.20 4.41
CA ASN A 24 -27.93 15.06 3.60
C ASN A 24 -28.94 13.92 3.59
N ILE A 25 -29.63 13.70 4.72
CA ILE A 25 -30.73 12.72 4.81
C ILE A 25 -32.05 13.47 4.80
N ALA A 26 -32.23 14.44 5.72
CA ALA A 26 -33.51 15.15 5.89
C ALA A 26 -33.94 16.02 4.70
N GLY A 27 -33.04 16.33 3.75
CA GLY A 27 -33.41 17.03 2.51
C GLY A 27 -34.22 16.16 1.53
N VAL A 28 -34.17 14.84 1.68
CA VAL A 28 -34.78 13.85 0.78
C VAL A 28 -35.72 12.90 1.51
N VAL A 29 -35.32 12.39 2.67
CA VAL A 29 -36.09 11.45 3.49
C VAL A 29 -36.82 12.21 4.60
N ASP A 30 -38.12 11.98 4.78
CA ASP A 30 -38.85 12.45 5.96
C ASP A 30 -38.45 11.62 7.19
N VAL A 31 -37.37 12.07 7.83
CA VAL A 31 -36.78 11.45 9.02
C VAL A 31 -37.73 11.36 10.20
N LYS A 32 -38.67 12.30 10.33
CA LYS A 32 -39.69 12.27 11.39
C LYS A 32 -40.69 11.17 11.11
N ALA A 33 -41.17 11.06 9.88
CA ALA A 33 -42.07 9.96 9.48
C ALA A 33 -41.40 8.59 9.63
N VAL A 34 -40.09 8.47 9.37
CA VAL A 34 -39.33 7.24 9.62
C VAL A 34 -39.23 6.93 11.11
N ALA A 35 -38.97 7.93 11.96
CA ALA A 35 -38.90 7.75 13.41
C ALA A 35 -40.27 7.35 14.01
N GLU A 36 -41.37 7.97 13.56
CA GLU A 36 -42.73 7.59 13.98
C GLU A 36 -43.08 6.17 13.51
N TYR A 37 -42.75 5.81 12.27
CA TYR A 37 -42.92 4.44 11.78
C TYR A 37 -42.12 3.43 12.60
N ALA A 38 -40.89 3.75 12.99
CA ALA A 38 -40.08 2.84 13.79
C ALA A 38 -40.73 2.46 15.13
N LYS A 39 -41.54 3.34 15.73
CA LYS A 39 -42.29 3.05 16.98
C LYS A 39 -43.34 1.96 16.80
N THR A 40 -43.83 1.72 15.58
CA THR A 40 -44.84 0.68 15.32
C THR A 40 -44.21 -0.71 15.12
N LEU A 41 -42.89 -0.81 15.11
CA LEU A 41 -42.19 -2.08 14.90
C LEU A 41 -42.09 -2.90 16.19
N PRO A 42 -42.13 -4.24 16.11
CA PRO A 42 -42.01 -5.10 17.29
C PRO A 42 -40.76 -4.79 18.12
N ASN A 43 -40.90 -4.86 19.44
CA ASN A 43 -39.83 -4.67 20.43
C ASN A 43 -39.19 -3.26 20.48
N VAL A 44 -39.64 -2.30 19.65
CA VAL A 44 -39.14 -0.91 19.70
C VAL A 44 -39.81 -0.17 20.84
N VAL A 45 -39.01 0.22 21.83
CA VAL A 45 -39.50 0.92 23.05
C VAL A 45 -39.28 2.43 23.01
N VAL A 46 -38.31 2.88 22.20
CA VAL A 46 -38.04 4.30 21.97
C VAL A 46 -37.59 4.50 20.53
N ALA A 47 -38.13 5.53 19.87
CA ALA A 47 -37.62 5.98 18.58
C ALA A 47 -37.54 7.51 18.56
N ARG A 48 -36.40 8.04 18.09
CA ARG A 48 -36.13 9.48 18.03
C ARG A 48 -35.46 9.85 16.72
N ASP A 49 -35.63 11.09 16.30
CA ASP A 49 -34.83 11.72 15.26
C ASP A 49 -33.97 12.86 15.81
N TYR A 50 -32.76 13.04 15.28
CA TYR A 50 -31.86 14.12 15.69
C TYR A 50 -30.93 14.56 14.55
N VAL A 51 -30.50 15.82 14.61
CA VAL A 51 -29.79 16.47 13.51
C VAL A 51 -28.48 15.75 13.16
N PHE A 52 -27.68 15.41 14.17
CA PHE A 52 -26.41 14.72 14.01
C PHE A 52 -26.24 13.63 15.09
N MET A 53 -26.68 12.41 14.82
CA MET A 53 -26.55 11.30 15.78
C MET A 53 -25.10 11.01 16.20
N CYS A 54 -24.12 11.24 15.32
CA CYS A 54 -22.70 11.03 15.66
C CYS A 54 -22.08 12.17 16.48
N SER A 55 -22.78 13.29 16.69
CA SER A 55 -22.31 14.38 17.54
C SER A 55 -22.44 14.02 19.03
N ALA A 56 -21.67 14.68 19.91
CA ALA A 56 -21.73 14.42 21.35
C ALA A 56 -23.17 14.44 21.93
N PRO A 57 -24.06 15.41 21.60
CA PRO A 57 -25.45 15.36 22.05
C PRO A 57 -26.24 14.14 21.54
N GLY A 58 -26.00 13.71 20.30
CA GLY A 58 -26.64 12.52 19.73
C GLY A 58 -26.17 11.24 20.41
N GLN A 59 -24.88 11.16 20.73
CA GLN A 59 -24.31 10.03 21.46
C GLN A 59 -24.83 9.96 22.90
N GLU A 60 -24.87 11.08 23.63
CA GLU A 60 -25.43 11.14 24.99
C GLU A 60 -26.92 10.78 25.03
N MET A 61 -27.70 11.15 23.99
CA MET A 61 -29.09 10.74 23.87
C MET A 61 -29.24 9.21 23.85
N ILE A 62 -28.44 8.51 23.02
CA ILE A 62 -28.43 7.05 22.97
C ILE A 62 -28.06 6.47 24.34
N LYS A 63 -26.97 6.95 24.96
CA LYS A 63 -26.49 6.43 26.25
C LYS A 63 -27.51 6.61 27.37
N LYS A 64 -28.20 7.75 27.39
CA LYS A 64 -29.26 8.06 28.35
C LYS A 64 -30.45 7.12 28.17
N ASP A 65 -30.94 6.98 26.94
CA ASP A 65 -32.08 6.12 26.64
C ASP A 65 -31.79 4.64 26.91
N ILE A 66 -30.54 4.17 26.68
CA ILE A 66 -30.13 2.79 27.05
C ILE A 66 -30.39 2.53 28.54
N LYS A 67 -30.03 3.48 29.40
CA LYS A 67 -30.20 3.36 30.86
C LYS A 67 -31.65 3.56 31.28
N GLU A 68 -32.32 4.60 30.78
CA GLU A 68 -33.69 4.97 31.18
C GLU A 68 -34.73 3.95 30.72
N HIS A 69 -34.62 3.47 29.47
CA HIS A 69 -35.58 2.54 28.88
C HIS A 69 -35.15 1.07 28.99
N LYS A 70 -33.99 0.81 29.62
CA LYS A 70 -33.36 -0.52 29.76
C LYS A 70 -33.23 -1.21 28.40
N LEU A 71 -32.67 -0.49 27.43
CA LEU A 71 -32.48 -1.02 26.08
C LEU A 71 -31.44 -2.13 26.11
N ASN A 72 -31.71 -3.22 25.40
CA ASN A 72 -30.73 -4.27 25.16
C ASN A 72 -30.39 -4.41 23.67
N ARG A 73 -30.93 -3.56 22.80
CA ARG A 73 -30.59 -3.47 21.37
C ARG A 73 -30.68 -2.02 20.89
N VAL A 74 -29.83 -1.64 19.94
CA VAL A 74 -29.85 -0.28 19.35
C VAL A 74 -29.76 -0.35 17.83
N VAL A 75 -30.59 0.44 17.14
CA VAL A 75 -30.51 0.68 15.71
C VAL A 75 -30.27 2.16 15.46
N VAL A 76 -29.25 2.48 14.64
CA VAL A 76 -29.05 3.85 14.15
C VAL A 76 -29.26 3.90 12.64
N ALA A 77 -30.28 4.64 12.20
CA ALA A 77 -30.59 4.90 10.81
C ALA A 77 -29.89 6.18 10.34
N ALA A 78 -28.75 6.04 9.68
CA ALA A 78 -27.88 7.16 9.32
C ALA A 78 -27.04 6.88 8.05
N CYS A 79 -25.73 7.03 8.16
CA CYS A 79 -24.74 6.83 7.10
C CYS A 79 -24.28 5.37 6.99
N SER A 80 -23.25 5.12 6.20
CA SER A 80 -22.66 3.78 6.03
C SER A 80 -22.01 3.23 7.32
N PRO A 81 -22.22 1.94 7.65
CA PRO A 81 -21.50 1.27 8.74
C PRO A 81 -19.98 1.36 8.58
N ALA A 82 -19.47 1.35 7.35
CA ALA A 82 -18.04 1.53 7.06
C ALA A 82 -17.44 2.86 7.58
N MET A 83 -18.29 3.83 7.98
CA MET A 83 -17.88 5.12 8.51
C MET A 83 -18.04 5.23 10.04
N HIS A 84 -19.23 4.95 10.57
CA HIS A 84 -19.54 5.24 11.99
C HIS A 84 -20.03 4.02 12.81
N GLU A 85 -20.01 2.81 12.27
CA GLU A 85 -20.30 1.62 13.10
C GLU A 85 -19.34 1.53 14.30
N PRO A 86 -18.01 1.70 14.16
CA PRO A 86 -17.11 1.72 15.32
C PRO A 86 -17.46 2.81 16.34
N THR A 87 -17.90 3.99 15.86
CA THR A 87 -18.32 5.09 16.73
C THR A 87 -19.53 4.70 17.56
N PHE A 88 -20.59 4.19 16.95
CA PHE A 88 -21.81 3.83 17.69
C PHE A 88 -21.65 2.57 18.54
N ARG A 89 -20.81 1.61 18.12
CA ARG A 89 -20.40 0.48 18.97
C ARG A 89 -19.73 0.96 20.26
N ALA A 90 -18.84 1.96 20.18
CA ALA A 90 -18.24 2.56 21.37
C ALA A 90 -19.29 3.26 22.26
N VAL A 91 -20.25 3.98 21.66
CA VAL A 91 -21.33 4.66 22.39
C VAL A 91 -22.19 3.68 23.18
N VAL A 92 -22.62 2.58 22.57
CA VAL A 92 -23.44 1.59 23.28
C VAL A 92 -22.62 0.86 24.35
N GLU A 93 -21.34 0.59 24.08
CA GLU A 93 -20.40 -0.03 25.04
C GLU A 93 -20.18 0.86 26.27
N GLU A 94 -20.00 2.18 26.09
CA GLU A 94 -19.92 3.16 27.19
C GLU A 94 -21.19 3.18 28.08
N ALA A 95 -22.35 2.84 27.50
CA ALA A 95 -23.60 2.72 28.25
C ALA A 95 -23.79 1.35 28.92
N GLY A 96 -22.86 0.42 28.75
CA GLY A 96 -22.92 -0.94 29.29
C GLY A 96 -23.63 -1.96 28.40
N LEU A 97 -23.95 -1.61 27.15
CA LEU A 97 -24.55 -2.53 26.19
C LEU A 97 -23.47 -3.17 25.32
N ASN A 98 -23.54 -4.48 25.09
CA ASN A 98 -22.57 -5.17 24.24
C ASN A 98 -22.56 -4.56 22.82
N PRO A 99 -21.38 -4.24 22.25
CA PRO A 99 -21.27 -3.55 20.97
C PRO A 99 -21.83 -4.34 19.78
N TYR A 100 -21.99 -5.65 19.89
CA TYR A 100 -22.56 -6.50 18.83
C TYR A 100 -24.08 -6.65 18.93
N LEU A 101 -24.71 -5.94 19.87
CA LEU A 101 -26.16 -5.76 20.00
C LEU A 101 -26.64 -4.45 19.36
N PHE A 102 -25.80 -3.88 18.50
CA PHE A 102 -26.04 -2.69 17.71
C PHE A 102 -26.15 -3.06 16.22
N GLU A 103 -27.04 -2.40 15.48
CA GLU A 103 -27.17 -2.55 14.03
C GLU A 103 -27.29 -1.16 13.36
N MET A 104 -26.69 -1.01 12.18
CA MET A 104 -26.70 0.26 11.45
C MET A 104 -27.55 0.17 10.19
N ALA A 105 -28.53 1.07 10.07
CA ALA A 105 -29.39 1.22 8.90
C ALA A 105 -28.86 2.34 8.00
N ASN A 106 -28.23 2.00 6.88
CA ASN A 106 -27.70 3.00 5.94
C ASN A 106 -28.84 3.61 5.10
N ILE A 107 -29.28 4.81 5.49
CA ILE A 107 -30.32 5.58 4.78
C ILE A 107 -29.75 6.83 4.09
N ARG A 108 -28.42 6.99 4.03
CA ARG A 108 -27.75 8.09 3.34
C ARG A 108 -27.18 7.65 2.00
N GLU A 109 -26.03 6.97 2.02
CA GLU A 109 -25.37 6.48 0.80
C GLU A 109 -26.25 5.50 0.02
N HIS A 110 -27.09 4.72 0.71
CA HIS A 110 -27.97 3.71 0.09
C HIS A 110 -29.42 4.19 -0.09
N CYS A 111 -29.76 5.42 0.31
CA CYS A 111 -31.11 5.97 0.14
C CYS A 111 -31.09 7.45 -0.25
N SER A 112 -30.92 8.37 0.70
CA SER A 112 -31.12 9.81 0.43
C SER A 112 -30.25 10.38 -0.70
N TRP A 113 -28.97 9.99 -0.79
CA TRP A 113 -28.05 10.52 -1.79
C TRP A 113 -28.29 9.98 -3.21
N VAL A 114 -28.94 8.83 -3.33
CA VAL A 114 -29.16 8.17 -4.63
C VAL A 114 -30.60 8.33 -5.14
N HIS A 115 -31.48 8.94 -4.33
CA HIS A 115 -32.90 9.13 -4.63
C HIS A 115 -33.41 10.58 -4.42
N PRO A 116 -32.66 11.63 -4.83
CA PRO A 116 -33.02 13.01 -4.51
C PRO A 116 -34.36 13.46 -5.12
N ASP A 117 -34.76 12.86 -6.24
CA ASP A 117 -35.92 13.27 -7.05
C ASP A 117 -37.21 12.53 -6.68
N VAL A 118 -37.16 11.51 -5.80
CA VAL A 118 -38.29 10.65 -5.45
C VAL A 118 -38.46 10.54 -3.93
N LYS A 119 -38.68 11.67 -3.26
CA LYS A 119 -38.63 11.83 -1.80
C LYS A 119 -39.59 10.91 -1.05
N GLU A 120 -40.81 10.74 -1.54
CA GLU A 120 -41.82 9.86 -0.96
C GLU A 120 -41.34 8.40 -1.01
N VAL A 121 -40.81 7.97 -2.17
CA VAL A 121 -40.25 6.61 -2.35
C VAL A 121 -38.99 6.42 -1.50
N ALA A 122 -38.13 7.43 -1.41
CA ALA A 122 -36.94 7.40 -0.56
C ALA A 122 -37.32 7.26 0.93
N THR A 123 -38.40 7.90 1.35
CA THR A 123 -38.94 7.80 2.72
C THR A 123 -39.46 6.39 3.00
N GLU A 124 -40.24 5.80 2.09
CA GLU A 124 -40.70 4.41 2.24
C GLU A 124 -39.53 3.42 2.23
N LYS A 125 -38.54 3.62 1.34
CA LYS A 125 -37.32 2.81 1.33
C LYS A 125 -36.55 2.93 2.66
N ALA A 126 -36.48 4.13 3.24
CA ALA A 126 -35.83 4.32 4.54
C ALA A 126 -36.57 3.57 5.66
N LYS A 127 -37.91 3.60 5.68
CA LYS A 127 -38.73 2.78 6.59
C LYS A 127 -38.43 1.29 6.45
N ASP A 128 -38.34 0.78 5.22
CA ASP A 128 -38.02 -0.62 4.95
C ASP A 128 -36.61 -1.00 5.44
N ILE A 129 -35.61 -0.14 5.24
CA ILE A 129 -34.24 -0.35 5.73
C ILE A 129 -34.21 -0.39 7.27
N VAL A 130 -34.95 0.51 7.94
CA VAL A 130 -35.07 0.51 9.40
C VAL A 130 -35.78 -0.77 9.88
N ARG A 131 -36.89 -1.16 9.25
CA ARG A 131 -37.61 -2.40 9.56
C ARG A 131 -36.69 -3.62 9.43
N ARG A 132 -35.88 -3.69 8.38
CA ARG A 132 -34.89 -4.74 8.16
C ARG A 132 -33.86 -4.80 9.30
N ALA A 133 -33.30 -3.65 9.67
CA ALA A 133 -32.31 -3.56 10.75
C ALA A 133 -32.90 -3.97 12.12
N VAL A 134 -34.13 -3.53 12.42
CA VAL A 134 -34.86 -3.94 13.64
C VAL A 134 -35.12 -5.45 13.66
N ALA A 135 -35.46 -6.05 12.51
CA ALA A 135 -35.64 -7.50 12.41
C ALA A 135 -34.33 -8.26 12.70
N LYS A 136 -33.18 -7.80 12.15
CA LYS A 136 -31.87 -8.42 12.43
C LYS A 136 -31.47 -8.26 13.89
N VAL A 137 -31.55 -7.03 14.43
CA VAL A 137 -31.08 -6.68 15.79
C VAL A 137 -31.77 -7.52 16.86
N THR A 138 -33.03 -7.91 16.61
CA THR A 138 -33.82 -8.79 17.49
C THR A 138 -33.14 -10.15 17.75
N TYR A 139 -32.43 -10.69 16.76
CA TYR A 139 -31.75 -11.98 16.84
C TYR A 139 -30.23 -11.86 17.05
N LEU A 140 -29.70 -10.66 17.27
CA LEU A 140 -28.30 -10.49 17.60
C LEU A 140 -28.00 -11.04 18.99
N GLU A 141 -26.80 -11.59 19.13
CA GLU A 141 -26.28 -12.17 20.37
C GLU A 141 -25.07 -11.34 20.81
N PRO A 142 -24.85 -11.20 22.13
CA PRO A 142 -23.65 -10.53 22.61
C PRO A 142 -22.42 -11.35 22.19
N LEU A 143 -21.41 -10.67 21.63
CA LEU A 143 -20.13 -11.31 21.28
C LEU A 143 -19.00 -10.72 22.11
N GLU A 144 -18.02 -11.54 22.43
CA GLU A 144 -16.79 -11.11 23.09
C GLU A 144 -15.69 -10.95 22.06
N ARG A 145 -14.92 -9.87 22.15
CA ARG A 145 -13.79 -9.65 21.26
C ARG A 145 -12.74 -10.73 21.47
N ILE A 146 -12.26 -11.30 20.38
CA ILE A 146 -11.22 -12.34 20.43
C ILE A 146 -9.89 -11.65 20.65
N ARG A 147 -9.11 -12.11 21.64
CA ARG A 147 -7.79 -11.56 21.94
C ARG A 147 -6.69 -12.48 21.40
N GLY A 148 -5.83 -11.93 20.55
CA GLY A 148 -4.61 -12.57 20.08
C GLY A 148 -3.38 -11.93 20.73
N LYS A 149 -2.37 -12.74 21.08
CA LYS A 149 -1.09 -12.21 21.57
C LYS A 149 -0.41 -11.40 20.46
N VAL A 150 0.29 -10.33 20.85
CA VAL A 150 1.05 -9.52 19.89
C VAL A 150 2.54 -9.81 20.01
N VAL A 151 3.15 -10.20 18.90
CA VAL A 151 4.60 -10.30 18.75
C VAL A 151 5.19 -8.89 18.66
N LYS A 152 6.15 -8.57 19.53
CA LYS A 152 6.75 -7.22 19.68
C LYS A 152 7.85 -6.95 18.64
N SER A 153 7.69 -7.41 17.41
CA SER A 153 8.62 -7.21 16.30
C SER A 153 7.88 -6.83 15.03
N VAL A 154 8.59 -6.19 14.08
CA VAL A 154 8.01 -5.71 12.83
C VAL A 154 8.86 -6.15 11.65
N LEU A 155 8.21 -6.65 10.60
CA LEU A 155 8.84 -6.90 9.30
C LEU A 155 8.75 -5.63 8.46
N VAL A 156 9.88 -5.18 7.90
CA VAL A 156 9.92 -4.12 6.90
C VAL A 156 10.37 -4.71 5.57
N ILE A 157 9.57 -4.53 4.53
CA ILE A 157 9.81 -5.07 3.19
C ILE A 157 10.28 -3.94 2.27
N GLY A 158 11.57 -3.94 1.91
CA GLY A 158 12.18 -2.95 1.03
C GLY A 158 13.14 -2.02 1.77
N GLY A 159 14.40 -2.07 1.37
CA GLY A 159 15.54 -1.33 1.92
C GLY A 159 15.76 0.06 1.28
N GLY A 160 14.73 0.67 0.70
CA GLY A 160 14.78 2.06 0.24
C GLY A 160 14.66 3.07 1.38
N VAL A 161 14.72 4.37 1.08
CA VAL A 161 14.65 5.45 2.09
C VAL A 161 13.40 5.37 3.00
N ALA A 162 12.25 4.94 2.47
CA ALA A 162 11.02 4.78 3.24
C ALA A 162 11.12 3.63 4.25
N GLY A 163 11.61 2.46 3.82
CA GLY A 163 11.74 1.28 4.68
C GLY A 163 12.88 1.44 5.69
N MET A 164 14.02 2.00 5.28
CA MET A 164 15.11 2.32 6.20
C MET A 164 14.66 3.30 7.29
N ARG A 165 13.90 4.35 6.92
CA ARG A 165 13.33 5.28 7.91
C ARG A 165 12.35 4.59 8.85
N ALA A 166 11.45 3.77 8.33
CA ALA A 166 10.49 3.03 9.14
C ALA A 166 11.20 2.11 10.15
N ALA A 167 12.23 1.39 9.70
CA ALA A 167 13.03 0.50 10.55
C ALA A 167 13.74 1.26 11.68
N LEU A 168 14.36 2.41 11.38
CA LEU A 168 15.01 3.26 12.38
C LEU A 168 14.00 3.80 13.40
N ASP A 169 12.85 4.29 12.95
CA ASP A 169 11.82 4.84 13.83
C ASP A 169 11.18 3.78 14.75
N LEU A 170 11.04 2.54 14.27
CA LEU A 170 10.57 1.41 15.07
C LEU A 170 11.63 0.97 16.09
N ALA A 171 12.89 0.83 15.66
CA ALA A 171 13.99 0.45 16.54
C ALA A 171 14.24 1.49 17.64
N ALA A 172 14.15 2.78 17.32
CA ALA A 172 14.24 3.88 18.29
C ALA A 172 13.14 3.84 19.36
N ARG A 173 12.00 3.19 19.07
CA ARG A 173 10.90 2.95 20.02
C ARG A 173 11.03 1.65 20.80
N GLY A 174 12.12 0.90 20.58
CA GLY A 174 12.44 -0.32 21.31
C GLY A 174 11.90 -1.61 20.71
N PHE A 175 11.34 -1.58 19.50
CA PHE A 175 10.87 -2.79 18.81
C PHE A 175 11.99 -3.44 18.00
N ASP A 176 11.97 -4.77 17.94
CA ASP A 176 12.87 -5.51 17.06
C ASP A 176 12.35 -5.47 15.63
N VAL A 177 13.25 -5.25 14.67
CA VAL A 177 12.90 -5.03 13.27
C VAL A 177 13.65 -6.01 12.38
N HIS A 178 12.91 -6.68 11.51
CA HIS A 178 13.47 -7.48 10.43
C HIS A 178 13.30 -6.70 9.13
N LEU A 179 14.40 -6.23 8.54
CA LEU A 179 14.39 -5.49 7.27
C LEU A 179 14.83 -6.42 6.14
N ILE A 180 13.92 -6.76 5.23
CA ILE A 180 14.24 -7.58 4.05
C ILE A 180 14.40 -6.68 2.81
N GLU A 181 15.39 -6.99 1.98
CA GLU A 181 15.68 -6.29 0.72
C GLU A 181 15.99 -7.31 -0.37
N ARG A 182 15.27 -7.20 -1.49
CA ARG A 182 15.40 -8.11 -2.64
C ARG A 182 16.79 -8.04 -3.26
N ARG A 183 17.35 -6.84 -3.38
CA ARG A 183 18.67 -6.61 -3.96
C ARG A 183 19.77 -7.00 -2.96
N PRO A 184 21.02 -7.15 -3.43
CA PRO A 184 22.16 -7.41 -2.55
C PRO A 184 22.59 -6.20 -1.70
N THR A 185 21.84 -5.10 -1.71
CA THR A 185 22.18 -3.90 -0.94
C THR A 185 20.95 -3.06 -0.63
N LEU A 186 20.98 -2.36 0.50
CA LEU A 186 20.06 -1.27 0.81
C LEU A 186 20.29 -0.05 -0.09
N GLY A 187 19.35 0.90 -0.03
CA GLY A 187 19.45 2.24 -0.63
C GLY A 187 18.36 2.56 -1.64
N GLY A 188 17.84 1.55 -2.35
CA GLY A 188 16.86 1.73 -3.41
C GLY A 188 17.34 2.69 -4.50
N TYR A 189 16.41 3.39 -5.16
CA TYR A 189 16.77 4.36 -6.21
C TYR A 189 17.33 5.67 -5.68
N ALA A 190 17.09 6.02 -4.42
CA ALA A 190 17.71 7.20 -3.81
C ALA A 190 19.24 7.13 -3.83
N ALA A 191 19.83 5.92 -3.76
CA ALA A 191 21.27 5.73 -3.88
C ALA A 191 21.82 6.07 -5.28
N ARG A 192 20.94 6.23 -6.27
CA ARG A 192 21.28 6.36 -7.70
C ARG A 192 20.85 7.70 -8.29
N ILE A 193 19.96 8.40 -7.60
CA ILE A 193 19.51 9.73 -7.97
C ILE A 193 20.63 10.72 -7.65
N GLY A 194 20.75 11.74 -8.49
CA GLY A 194 21.69 12.84 -8.29
C GLY A 194 21.37 13.67 -7.04
N TYR A 195 21.35 14.98 -7.19
CA TYR A 195 21.19 15.86 -6.05
C TYR A 195 19.72 16.10 -5.69
N LEU A 196 19.48 16.14 -4.38
CA LEU A 196 18.21 16.45 -3.76
C LEU A 196 18.11 17.96 -3.47
N ASP A 197 17.04 18.34 -2.79
CA ASP A 197 16.94 19.66 -2.15
C ASP A 197 18.10 19.85 -1.14
N PHE A 198 18.60 21.09 -1.02
CA PHE A 198 19.69 21.48 -0.10
C PHE A 198 21.10 21.02 -0.48
N ASN A 199 21.40 20.79 -1.76
CA ASN A 199 22.74 20.40 -2.24
C ASN A 199 23.28 19.08 -1.63
N MET A 200 22.40 18.21 -1.16
CA MET A 200 22.74 16.86 -0.70
C MET A 200 22.47 15.85 -1.81
N ARG A 201 23.34 14.86 -2.07
CA ARG A 201 23.02 13.79 -3.01
C ARG A 201 22.13 12.73 -2.37
N GLY A 202 21.34 12.04 -3.18
CA GLY A 202 20.58 10.88 -2.72
C GLY A 202 21.48 9.80 -2.11
N ALA A 203 22.64 9.58 -2.72
CA ALA A 203 23.73 8.76 -2.19
C ALA A 203 24.12 9.11 -0.74
N ASP A 204 24.29 10.40 -0.43
CA ASP A 204 24.74 10.86 0.88
C ASP A 204 23.65 10.62 1.94
N LEU A 205 22.38 10.81 1.58
CA LEU A 205 21.25 10.48 2.45
C LEU A 205 21.20 8.98 2.75
N VAL A 206 21.32 8.15 1.71
CA VAL A 206 21.32 6.69 1.86
C VAL A 206 22.47 6.23 2.74
N LYS A 207 23.68 6.78 2.53
CA LYS A 207 24.85 6.48 3.35
C LYS A 207 24.58 6.75 4.84
N LYS A 208 23.99 7.90 5.17
CA LYS A 208 23.63 8.22 6.57
C LYS A 208 22.64 7.22 7.16
N LEU A 209 21.59 6.87 6.42
CA LEU A 209 20.59 5.89 6.89
C LEU A 209 21.19 4.50 7.10
N ILE A 210 22.10 4.07 6.21
CA ILE A 210 22.84 2.81 6.34
C ILE A 210 23.74 2.84 7.58
N GLU A 211 24.47 3.95 7.82
CA GLU A 211 25.31 4.11 9.00
C GLU A 211 24.50 4.02 10.30
N GLU A 212 23.29 4.58 10.33
CA GLU A 212 22.38 4.46 11.49
C GLU A 212 21.84 3.03 11.66
N ILE A 213 21.43 2.38 10.57
CA ILE A 213 20.93 0.99 10.59
C ILE A 213 22.02 0.04 11.09
N SER A 214 23.24 0.15 10.56
CA SER A 214 24.35 -0.75 10.92
C SER A 214 24.77 -0.67 12.39
N LYS A 215 24.50 0.46 13.06
CA LYS A 215 24.77 0.67 14.49
C LYS A 215 23.65 0.16 15.40
N SER A 216 22.47 -0.14 14.85
CA SER A 216 21.30 -0.55 15.63
C SER A 216 21.30 -2.04 15.93
N PRO A 217 21.36 -2.47 17.21
CA PRO A 217 21.29 -3.90 17.56
C PRO A 217 19.88 -4.49 17.38
N ARG A 218 18.86 -3.65 17.17
CA ARG A 218 17.45 -4.07 17.01
C ARG A 218 17.04 -4.28 15.56
N ILE A 219 17.88 -3.90 14.59
CA ILE A 219 17.56 -4.02 13.18
C ILE A 219 18.37 -5.18 12.60
N LYS A 220 17.70 -6.26 12.25
CA LYS A 220 18.30 -7.38 11.52
C LYS A 220 18.00 -7.24 10.03
N VAL A 221 19.04 -7.07 9.22
CA VAL A 221 18.94 -6.85 7.77
C VAL A 221 19.16 -8.16 7.02
N TYR A 222 18.28 -8.44 6.07
CA TYR A 222 18.36 -9.58 5.16
C TYR A 222 18.36 -9.04 3.71
N THR A 223 19.53 -8.99 3.08
CA THR A 223 19.64 -8.70 1.63
C THR A 223 19.51 -9.97 0.82
N ASN A 224 19.26 -9.85 -0.48
CA ASN A 224 18.95 -10.98 -1.36
C ASN A 224 17.70 -11.75 -0.89
N ALA A 225 16.81 -11.09 -0.15
CA ALA A 225 15.72 -11.72 0.57
C ALA A 225 14.35 -11.21 0.08
N GLU A 226 13.45 -12.14 -0.20
CA GLU A 226 12.10 -11.88 -0.70
C GLU A 226 11.08 -12.59 0.19
N LEU A 227 9.94 -11.96 0.44
CA LEU A 227 8.82 -12.61 1.11
C LEU A 227 8.16 -13.59 0.13
N VAL A 228 7.97 -14.84 0.55
CA VAL A 228 7.30 -15.89 -0.26
C VAL A 228 5.93 -16.28 0.27
N ALA A 229 5.72 -16.17 1.58
CA ALA A 229 4.41 -16.36 2.19
C ALA A 229 4.29 -15.54 3.47
N LEU A 230 3.05 -15.15 3.81
CA LEU A 230 2.70 -14.53 5.07
C LEU A 230 1.50 -15.28 5.64
N GLU A 231 1.74 -16.01 6.73
CA GLU A 231 0.74 -16.77 7.44
C GLU A 231 0.37 -16.06 8.75
N GLY A 232 -0.76 -16.45 9.34
CA GLY A 232 -1.21 -15.88 10.60
C GLY A 232 -2.15 -14.68 10.44
N SER A 233 -2.19 -13.83 11.47
CA SER A 233 -3.14 -12.73 11.56
C SER A 233 -2.50 -11.50 12.19
N VAL A 234 -3.24 -10.39 12.24
CA VAL A 234 -2.79 -9.16 12.88
C VAL A 234 -2.22 -9.45 14.26
N GLY A 235 -1.03 -8.91 14.57
CA GLY A 235 -0.35 -9.16 15.85
C GLY A 235 0.45 -10.45 15.93
N ASP A 236 0.22 -11.44 15.07
CA ASP A 236 0.94 -12.73 15.07
C ASP A 236 1.04 -13.30 13.66
N PHE A 237 1.95 -12.72 12.88
CA PHE A 237 2.29 -13.17 11.54
C PHE A 237 3.55 -14.05 11.57
N VAL A 238 3.58 -15.04 10.70
CA VAL A 238 4.78 -15.79 10.35
C VAL A 238 5.13 -15.50 8.90
N ALA A 239 6.22 -14.77 8.70
CA ALA A 239 6.74 -14.44 7.39
C ALA A 239 7.74 -15.51 6.96
N LYS A 240 7.47 -16.18 5.83
CA LYS A 240 8.41 -17.08 5.15
C LYS A 240 9.21 -16.25 4.15
N VAL A 241 10.51 -16.17 4.35
CA VAL A 241 11.43 -15.35 3.56
C VAL A 241 12.42 -16.24 2.85
N ARG A 242 12.47 -16.15 1.52
CA ARG A 242 13.48 -16.83 0.70
C ARG A 242 14.68 -15.92 0.52
N ARG A 243 15.85 -16.39 0.92
CA ARG A 243 17.13 -15.71 0.70
C ARG A 243 17.90 -16.39 -0.43
N LYS A 244 18.08 -15.67 -1.53
CA LYS A 244 18.88 -16.11 -2.67
C LYS A 244 20.37 -16.12 -2.29
N PRO A 245 21.15 -17.09 -2.78
CA PRO A 245 22.57 -17.16 -2.48
C PRO A 245 23.30 -15.90 -2.95
N ARG A 246 24.20 -15.39 -2.13
CA ARG A 246 25.11 -14.30 -2.53
C ARG A 246 26.35 -14.85 -3.25
N PHE A 247 26.66 -16.12 -3.01
CA PHE A 247 27.90 -16.84 -3.35
C PHE A 247 29.16 -16.23 -2.72
N VAL A 248 29.00 -15.27 -1.82
CA VAL A 248 30.07 -14.55 -1.13
C VAL A 248 29.63 -14.31 0.31
N SER A 249 30.39 -14.85 1.27
CA SER A 249 30.09 -14.76 2.70
C SER A 249 30.62 -13.46 3.34
N ASP A 250 30.26 -13.27 4.61
CA ASP A 250 30.68 -12.13 5.44
C ASP A 250 32.20 -12.08 5.70
N ALA A 251 32.96 -13.13 5.33
CA ALA A 251 34.42 -13.11 5.36
C ALA A 251 35.04 -12.19 4.28
N CYS A 252 34.23 -11.66 3.35
CA CYS A 252 34.69 -10.76 2.30
C CYS A 252 35.21 -9.45 2.87
N ASN A 253 36.42 -9.05 2.47
CA ASN A 253 37.02 -7.76 2.81
C ASN A 253 36.87 -6.70 1.71
N ALA A 254 36.07 -6.99 0.67
CA ALA A 254 35.81 -6.11 -0.47
C ALA A 254 37.06 -5.51 -1.14
N CYS A 255 38.11 -6.32 -1.33
CA CYS A 255 39.38 -5.91 -1.97
C CYS A 255 39.32 -5.76 -3.50
N GLY A 256 38.34 -6.39 -4.16
CA GLY A 256 38.12 -6.29 -5.61
C GLY A 256 38.98 -7.18 -6.52
N GLU A 257 39.92 -7.96 -5.99
CA GLU A 257 40.75 -8.87 -6.80
C GLU A 257 39.93 -9.88 -7.62
N CYS A 258 38.81 -10.36 -7.06
CA CYS A 258 37.93 -11.30 -7.73
C CYS A 258 37.25 -10.72 -8.98
N ALA A 259 36.93 -9.42 -8.99
CA ALA A 259 36.34 -8.76 -10.15
C ALA A 259 37.36 -8.59 -11.28
N LYS A 260 38.63 -8.32 -10.97
CA LYS A 260 39.69 -8.15 -11.97
C LYS A 260 39.90 -9.39 -12.85
N VAL A 261 39.72 -10.58 -12.28
CA VAL A 261 39.91 -11.86 -12.99
C VAL A 261 38.65 -12.42 -13.65
N CYS A 262 37.48 -11.78 -13.43
CA CYS A 262 36.21 -12.25 -13.97
C CYS A 262 36.16 -12.00 -15.50
N PRO A 263 35.98 -13.04 -16.32
CA PRO A 263 35.96 -12.90 -17.78
C PRO A 263 34.61 -12.41 -18.32
N VAL A 264 33.55 -12.45 -17.51
CA VAL A 264 32.19 -12.10 -17.94
C VAL A 264 31.94 -10.61 -17.71
N GLU A 265 31.37 -9.95 -18.70
CA GLU A 265 30.88 -8.58 -18.63
C GLU A 265 29.39 -8.52 -18.97
N VAL A 266 28.64 -7.79 -18.16
CA VAL A 266 27.20 -7.54 -18.36
C VAL A 266 26.89 -6.06 -18.09
N PRO A 267 25.82 -5.49 -18.66
CA PRO A 267 25.43 -4.12 -18.39
C PRO A 267 25.25 -3.86 -16.90
N ASN A 268 25.79 -2.75 -16.38
CA ASN A 268 25.67 -2.40 -14.98
C ASN A 268 24.30 -1.79 -14.69
N GLU A 269 23.47 -2.51 -13.94
CA GLU A 269 22.13 -2.09 -13.61
C GLU A 269 22.12 -0.89 -12.69
N TYR A 270 23.15 -0.65 -11.87
CA TYR A 270 23.29 0.55 -11.00
C TYR A 270 23.55 1.81 -11.84
N GLU A 271 24.26 1.65 -12.96
CA GLU A 271 24.58 2.70 -13.92
C GLU A 271 23.59 2.79 -15.09
N PHE A 272 22.42 2.14 -14.98
CA PHE A 272 21.39 2.13 -16.02
C PHE A 272 21.93 1.69 -17.40
N GLY A 273 22.87 0.75 -17.40
CA GLY A 273 23.47 0.19 -18.62
C GLY A 273 24.46 1.11 -19.34
N LEU A 274 24.87 2.24 -18.75
CA LEU A 274 25.86 3.15 -19.34
C LEU A 274 27.25 2.52 -19.48
N VAL A 275 27.59 1.61 -18.57
CA VAL A 275 28.85 0.86 -18.53
C VAL A 275 28.58 -0.59 -18.18
N ASN A 276 29.55 -1.46 -18.45
CA ASN A 276 29.49 -2.86 -18.03
C ASN A 276 30.07 -3.05 -16.63
N ARG A 277 29.55 -4.04 -15.91
CA ARG A 277 30.14 -4.62 -14.69
C ARG A 277 30.54 -6.07 -14.95
N LYS A 278 31.28 -6.64 -14.00
CA LYS A 278 31.60 -8.07 -13.99
C LYS A 278 30.47 -8.90 -13.38
N ALA A 279 30.46 -10.21 -13.63
CA ALA A 279 29.51 -11.12 -12.99
C ALA A 279 29.67 -11.17 -11.46
N ILE A 280 30.91 -11.08 -10.95
CA ILE A 280 31.18 -10.79 -9.53
C ILE A 280 31.44 -9.29 -9.35
N TYR A 281 30.63 -8.61 -8.56
CA TYR A 281 30.65 -7.15 -8.45
C TYR A 281 30.33 -6.67 -7.04
N LEU A 282 30.73 -5.43 -6.74
CA LEU A 282 30.26 -4.69 -5.58
C LEU A 282 29.12 -3.79 -6.07
N PRO A 283 27.92 -3.79 -5.45
CA PRO A 283 26.78 -3.01 -5.96
C PRO A 283 27.07 -1.52 -6.13
N PHE A 284 27.74 -0.92 -5.15
CA PHE A 284 28.31 0.44 -5.17
C PHE A 284 29.23 0.61 -3.95
N ASP A 285 30.04 1.66 -3.91
CA ASP A 285 31.16 1.80 -2.94
C ASP A 285 30.75 1.77 -1.46
N TYR A 286 29.56 2.29 -1.16
CA TYR A 286 28.97 2.38 0.18
C TYR A 286 27.78 1.42 0.35
N ALA A 287 27.74 0.34 -0.44
CA ALA A 287 26.72 -0.70 -0.33
C ALA A 287 26.68 -1.31 1.08
N TYR A 288 25.49 -1.72 1.52
CA TYR A 288 25.29 -2.42 2.79
C TYR A 288 24.54 -3.72 2.59
N PRO A 289 25.13 -4.87 2.98
CA PRO A 289 26.51 -4.99 3.48
C PRO A 289 27.53 -4.71 2.37
N ARG A 290 28.72 -4.20 2.74
CA ARG A 290 29.79 -3.87 1.79
C ARG A 290 30.55 -5.12 1.37
N ILE A 291 29.85 -6.04 0.71
CA ILE A 291 30.31 -7.36 0.30
C ILE A 291 30.04 -7.54 -1.19
N TYR A 292 30.97 -8.18 -1.90
CA TYR A 292 30.77 -8.56 -3.30
C TYR A 292 29.61 -9.54 -3.44
N VAL A 293 29.04 -9.63 -4.63
CA VAL A 293 27.96 -10.56 -4.96
C VAL A 293 28.23 -11.14 -6.34
N ILE A 294 27.88 -12.40 -6.54
CA ILE A 294 27.91 -13.03 -7.86
C ILE A 294 26.50 -13.02 -8.42
N ASP A 295 26.37 -12.49 -9.64
CA ASP A 295 25.18 -12.60 -10.44
C ASP A 295 25.04 -14.04 -10.99
N PRO A 296 24.04 -14.82 -10.53
CA PRO A 296 23.88 -16.20 -10.97
C PRO A 296 23.48 -16.31 -12.45
N GLU A 297 22.83 -15.30 -13.01
CA GLU A 297 22.36 -15.32 -14.40
C GLU A 297 23.52 -15.04 -15.37
N ALA A 298 24.49 -14.24 -14.95
CA ALA A 298 25.67 -13.92 -15.75
C ALA A 298 26.85 -14.90 -15.55
N CYS A 299 27.00 -15.48 -14.36
CA CYS A 299 28.19 -16.24 -14.00
C CYS A 299 28.30 -17.57 -14.77
N ASN A 300 29.42 -17.79 -15.47
CA ASN A 300 29.73 -19.05 -16.16
C ASN A 300 30.40 -20.12 -15.26
N LYS A 301 30.44 -19.89 -13.94
CA LYS A 301 31.07 -20.77 -12.93
C LYS A 301 32.51 -21.19 -13.23
N CYS A 302 33.32 -20.37 -13.90
CA CYS A 302 34.71 -20.72 -14.26
C CYS A 302 35.73 -20.84 -13.09
N GLY A 303 35.35 -20.53 -11.84
CA GLY A 303 36.22 -20.72 -10.66
C GLY A 303 37.34 -19.70 -10.43
N LYS A 304 37.73 -18.90 -11.43
CA LYS A 304 38.86 -17.94 -11.32
C LYS A 304 38.76 -16.97 -10.14
N CYS A 305 37.56 -16.50 -9.80
CA CYS A 305 37.36 -15.61 -8.66
C CYS A 305 37.63 -16.29 -7.32
N VAL A 306 37.36 -17.61 -7.21
CA VAL A 306 37.59 -18.43 -6.02
C VAL A 306 39.09 -18.57 -5.75
N GLU A 307 39.87 -18.84 -6.80
CA GLU A 307 41.34 -19.03 -6.72
C GLU A 307 42.06 -17.81 -6.13
N VAL A 308 41.64 -16.60 -6.50
CA VAL A 308 42.27 -15.35 -6.04
C VAL A 308 41.71 -14.83 -4.70
N CYS A 309 40.64 -15.42 -4.17
CA CYS A 309 39.97 -14.96 -2.95
C CYS A 309 40.73 -15.40 -1.69
N LYS A 310 41.67 -14.58 -1.21
CA LYS A 310 42.46 -14.88 0.01
C LYS A 310 41.61 -15.21 1.25
N PRO A 311 40.51 -14.50 1.55
CA PRO A 311 39.65 -14.82 2.70
C PRO A 311 38.82 -16.09 2.52
N LYS A 312 38.84 -16.73 1.33
CA LYS A 312 38.00 -17.87 0.97
C LYS A 312 36.50 -17.62 1.19
N ALA A 313 36.06 -16.39 0.87
CA ALA A 313 34.69 -15.96 1.07
C ALA A 313 33.73 -16.46 -0.03
N ILE A 314 34.24 -16.93 -1.18
CA ILE A 314 33.41 -17.28 -2.34
C ILE A 314 33.03 -18.76 -2.32
N ASN A 315 31.73 -19.04 -2.41
CA ASN A 315 31.19 -20.40 -2.55
C ASN A 315 30.17 -20.42 -3.69
N LEU A 316 30.53 -21.01 -4.83
CA LEU A 316 29.67 -21.11 -6.02
C LEU A 316 28.54 -22.15 -5.90
N GLU A 317 28.58 -22.96 -4.85
CA GLU A 317 27.58 -24.00 -4.55
C GLU A 317 26.68 -23.61 -3.36
N GLU A 318 26.72 -22.34 -2.93
CA GLU A 318 25.77 -21.79 -1.97
C GLU A 318 24.34 -21.96 -2.49
N LYS A 319 23.46 -22.52 -1.64
CA LYS A 319 22.05 -22.75 -1.95
C LYS A 319 21.19 -21.67 -1.34
N GLU A 320 19.99 -21.54 -1.87
CA GLU A 320 18.95 -20.71 -1.25
C GLU A 320 18.59 -21.20 0.16
N GLU A 321 18.23 -20.25 1.01
CA GLU A 321 17.85 -20.46 2.40
C GLU A 321 16.40 -19.98 2.61
N GLU A 322 15.59 -20.76 3.32
CA GLU A 322 14.28 -20.33 3.80
C GLU A 322 14.37 -19.95 5.27
N ILE A 323 13.84 -18.76 5.60
CA ILE A 323 13.89 -18.18 6.92
C ILE A 323 12.46 -17.88 7.36
N GLU A 324 12.07 -18.40 8.51
CA GLU A 324 10.80 -18.06 9.15
C GLU A 324 11.01 -16.94 10.18
N ILE A 325 10.16 -15.91 10.11
CA ILE A 325 10.25 -14.73 10.97
C ILE A 325 8.87 -14.43 11.55
N SER A 326 8.72 -14.55 12.86
CA SER A 326 7.50 -14.14 13.57
C SER A 326 7.50 -12.63 13.82
N VAL A 327 6.42 -11.95 13.43
CA VAL A 327 6.26 -10.49 13.57
C VAL A 327 4.82 -10.11 13.90
N GLY A 328 4.62 -9.00 14.61
CA GLY A 328 3.29 -8.50 14.94
C GLY A 328 2.69 -7.57 13.88
N ALA A 329 3.55 -6.96 13.06
CA ALA A 329 3.14 -6.06 11.99
C ALA A 329 4.10 -6.15 10.79
N VAL A 330 3.62 -5.70 9.63
CA VAL A 330 4.39 -5.62 8.39
C VAL A 330 4.32 -4.20 7.84
N VAL A 331 5.47 -3.61 7.50
CA VAL A 331 5.57 -2.34 6.76
C VAL A 331 6.09 -2.64 5.36
N VAL A 332 5.29 -2.32 4.35
CA VAL A 332 5.62 -2.54 2.94
C VAL A 332 6.19 -1.25 2.36
N ALA A 333 7.45 -1.28 1.97
CA ALA A 333 8.23 -0.17 1.43
C ALA A 333 8.98 -0.56 0.15
N ALA A 334 8.37 -1.41 -0.69
CA ALA A 334 8.97 -1.96 -1.91
C ALA A 334 9.26 -0.91 -3.01
N GLY A 335 8.86 0.35 -2.80
CA GLY A 335 9.19 1.46 -3.67
C GLY A 335 8.46 1.41 -5.01
N TYR A 336 9.18 1.69 -6.09
CA TYR A 336 8.68 1.77 -7.46
C TYR A 336 9.74 1.18 -8.39
N ARG A 337 9.49 1.13 -9.71
CA ARG A 337 10.53 1.00 -10.73
C ARG A 337 10.48 2.18 -11.67
N HIS A 338 11.60 2.57 -12.26
CA HIS A 338 11.56 3.57 -13.32
C HIS A 338 10.85 3.01 -14.55
N TYR A 339 10.10 3.85 -15.24
CA TYR A 339 9.66 3.53 -16.58
C TYR A 339 10.86 3.53 -17.51
N GLU A 340 11.19 2.39 -18.10
CA GLU A 340 12.18 2.33 -19.18
C GLU A 340 11.44 2.38 -20.52
N PRO A 341 11.70 3.39 -21.37
CA PRO A 341 11.10 3.44 -22.70
C PRO A 341 11.47 2.21 -23.52
N LYS A 342 10.58 1.80 -24.42
CA LYS A 342 10.88 0.70 -25.36
C LYS A 342 11.93 1.14 -26.39
N GLU A 343 12.61 0.19 -27.01
CA GLU A 343 13.49 0.51 -28.13
C GLU A 343 12.70 1.20 -29.25
N GLY A 344 13.18 2.35 -29.71
CA GLY A 344 12.53 3.20 -30.70
C GLY A 344 11.54 4.21 -30.14
N GLU A 345 11.04 4.03 -28.91
CA GLU A 345 10.15 5.01 -28.28
C GLU A 345 10.89 6.33 -28.08
N LEU A 346 10.45 7.39 -28.76
CA LEU A 346 11.10 8.70 -28.77
C LEU A 346 12.61 8.62 -29.09
N GLY A 347 12.99 7.70 -29.99
CA GLY A 347 14.39 7.49 -30.40
C GLY A 347 15.26 6.76 -29.37
N TYR A 348 14.69 6.28 -28.25
CA TYR A 348 15.44 5.57 -27.21
C TYR A 348 16.10 4.29 -27.77
N LYS A 349 17.35 4.03 -27.37
CA LYS A 349 18.22 2.93 -27.86
C LYS A 349 18.53 2.94 -29.36
N LYS A 350 17.98 3.87 -30.16
CA LYS A 350 18.39 4.10 -31.56
C LYS A 350 19.63 4.99 -31.68
N SER A 351 19.91 5.79 -30.65
CA SER A 351 21.15 6.58 -30.54
C SER A 351 21.61 6.67 -29.09
N LYS A 352 22.92 6.70 -28.87
CA LYS A 352 23.55 6.94 -27.56
C LYS A 352 23.32 8.37 -27.04
N ARG A 353 22.84 9.28 -27.89
CA ARG A 353 22.50 10.66 -27.56
C ARG A 353 21.08 10.83 -27.03
N VAL A 354 20.27 9.77 -27.04
CA VAL A 354 18.95 9.73 -26.41
C VAL A 354 19.05 8.91 -25.13
N ILE A 355 19.11 9.61 -24.00
CA ILE A 355 19.28 9.01 -22.67
C ILE A 355 18.06 9.29 -21.78
N THR A 356 17.89 8.52 -20.71
CA THR A 356 16.89 8.81 -19.67
C THR A 356 17.42 9.83 -18.66
N LEU A 357 16.52 10.45 -17.90
CA LEU A 357 16.90 11.36 -16.81
C LEU A 357 17.80 10.67 -15.77
N PHE A 358 17.54 9.41 -15.46
CA PHE A 358 18.35 8.67 -14.50
C PHE A 358 19.76 8.34 -15.03
N GLN A 359 19.89 8.09 -16.35
CA GLN A 359 21.20 7.97 -16.99
C GLN A 359 21.97 9.31 -16.92
N LEU A 360 21.30 10.43 -17.20
CA LEU A 360 21.91 11.76 -17.03
C LEU A 360 22.41 11.97 -15.59
N GLN A 361 21.58 11.64 -14.59
CA GLN A 361 21.96 11.78 -13.18
C GLN A 361 23.18 10.95 -12.80
N ARG A 362 23.33 9.75 -13.37
CA ARG A 362 24.55 8.94 -13.18
C ARG A 362 25.77 9.54 -13.86
N LEU A 363 25.64 10.10 -15.07
CA LEU A 363 26.73 10.84 -15.71
C LEU A 363 27.15 12.06 -14.87
N LEU A 364 26.18 12.79 -14.32
CA LEU A 364 26.46 13.97 -13.48
C LEU A 364 26.93 13.63 -12.07
N ALA A 365 26.87 12.37 -11.65
CA ALA A 365 27.32 11.97 -10.33
C ALA A 365 28.84 11.83 -10.24
N GLU A 366 29.42 12.29 -9.14
CA GLU A 366 30.87 12.22 -8.88
C GLU A 366 31.37 10.76 -8.78
N ASP A 367 30.54 9.86 -8.27
CA ASP A 367 30.77 8.42 -8.21
C ASP A 367 30.26 7.69 -9.48
N GLY A 368 29.88 8.45 -10.51
CA GLY A 368 29.39 7.96 -11.78
C GLY A 368 30.48 7.71 -12.83
N PRO A 369 30.10 7.13 -13.98
CA PRO A 369 31.04 6.71 -15.01
C PRO A 369 31.87 7.86 -15.62
N THR A 370 31.32 9.09 -15.63
CA THR A 370 32.00 10.29 -16.14
C THR A 370 32.51 11.19 -15.03
N LYS A 371 32.49 10.74 -13.76
CA LYS A 371 33.01 11.47 -12.59
C LYS A 371 32.47 12.90 -12.46
N GLY A 372 31.18 13.08 -12.77
CA GLY A 372 30.49 14.36 -12.71
C GLY A 372 30.62 15.24 -13.96
N GLU A 373 31.38 14.84 -14.98
CA GLU A 373 31.45 15.55 -16.26
C GLU A 373 30.19 15.29 -17.10
N LEU A 374 29.71 16.34 -17.79
CA LEU A 374 28.63 16.24 -18.75
C LEU A 374 29.19 15.74 -20.09
N VAL A 375 29.22 14.43 -20.25
CA VAL A 375 29.67 13.75 -21.47
C VAL A 375 28.61 12.73 -21.87
N ILE A 376 28.05 12.90 -23.07
CA ILE A 376 27.06 12.00 -23.67
C ILE A 376 27.64 11.53 -25.00
N ASP A 377 27.66 10.22 -25.23
CA ASP A 377 28.25 9.63 -26.44
C ASP A 377 29.71 10.08 -26.69
N GLY A 378 30.50 10.20 -25.62
CA GLY A 378 31.91 10.59 -25.68
C GLY A 378 32.18 12.08 -25.93
N VAL A 379 31.13 12.91 -26.11
CA VAL A 379 31.28 14.36 -26.34
C VAL A 379 30.48 15.18 -25.34
N ARG A 380 30.91 16.42 -25.09
CA ARG A 380 30.12 17.38 -24.32
C ARG A 380 29.08 18.03 -25.25
N PRO A 381 27.77 17.86 -24.99
CA PRO A 381 26.74 18.54 -25.79
C PRO A 381 26.80 20.06 -25.57
N LYS A 382 26.60 20.83 -26.65
CA LYS A 382 26.35 22.28 -26.63
C LYS A 382 24.86 22.59 -26.50
N SER A 383 23.99 21.64 -26.87
CA SER A 383 22.54 21.75 -26.74
C SER A 383 21.89 20.46 -26.22
N ILE A 384 20.92 20.59 -25.31
CA ILE A 384 20.16 19.46 -24.74
C ILE A 384 18.66 19.79 -24.75
N ALA A 385 17.84 18.84 -25.20
CA ALA A 385 16.40 18.89 -25.00
C ALA A 385 15.93 17.86 -23.96
N PHE A 386 15.09 18.29 -23.04
CA PHE A 386 14.42 17.43 -22.06
C PHE A 386 12.98 17.21 -22.51
N VAL A 387 12.59 15.96 -22.77
CA VAL A 387 11.20 15.61 -23.14
C VAL A 387 10.50 15.06 -21.91
N SER A 388 9.50 15.79 -21.43
CA SER A 388 8.75 15.47 -20.20
C SER A 388 7.68 14.39 -20.41
N CYS A 389 7.14 13.92 -19.28
CA CYS A 389 6.02 12.97 -19.21
C CYS A 389 6.25 11.60 -19.89
N VAL A 390 7.50 11.21 -20.18
CA VAL A 390 7.78 9.92 -20.83
C VAL A 390 7.34 8.75 -19.93
N GLY A 391 6.46 7.89 -20.43
CA GLY A 391 5.83 6.81 -19.66
C GLY A 391 4.71 7.24 -18.70
N SER A 392 4.23 8.49 -18.79
CA SER A 392 3.15 9.03 -17.95
C SER A 392 2.18 9.90 -18.74
N MET A 393 1.06 10.29 -18.13
CA MET A 393 0.05 11.20 -18.72
C MET A 393 -0.44 10.80 -20.12
N SER A 394 -0.48 9.50 -20.41
CA SER A 394 -0.84 8.94 -21.72
C SER A 394 -0.05 9.54 -22.88
N THR A 395 1.21 9.89 -22.64
CA THR A 395 2.11 10.48 -23.64
C THR A 395 2.39 9.48 -24.77
N THR A 396 2.44 8.18 -24.48
CA THR A 396 2.51 7.11 -25.49
C THR A 396 1.39 6.11 -25.23
N PRO A 397 1.01 5.27 -26.22
CA PRO A 397 -0.03 4.25 -26.01
C PRO A 397 0.24 3.33 -24.81
N GLU A 398 1.50 3.07 -24.50
CA GLU A 398 1.94 2.28 -23.35
C GLU A 398 2.24 3.09 -22.08
N ALA A 399 2.11 4.41 -22.13
CA ALA A 399 2.31 5.27 -20.98
C ALA A 399 1.16 5.14 -19.98
N ALA A 400 1.50 5.25 -18.70
CA ALA A 400 0.50 5.34 -17.64
C ALA A 400 -0.39 6.57 -17.81
N THR A 401 -1.65 6.49 -17.37
CA THR A 401 -2.60 7.60 -17.38
C THR A 401 -2.33 8.64 -16.28
N TYR A 402 -1.57 8.26 -15.24
CA TYR A 402 -1.25 9.12 -14.11
C TYR A 402 0.01 9.96 -14.32
N CYS A 403 0.18 10.97 -13.46
CA CYS A 403 1.40 11.78 -13.38
C CYS A 403 2.40 11.15 -12.41
N SER A 404 3.69 11.12 -12.80
CA SER A 404 4.78 10.62 -11.96
C SER A 404 5.27 11.60 -10.88
N ARG A 405 4.57 12.73 -10.69
CA ARG A 405 4.68 13.73 -9.61
C ARG A 405 6.01 14.50 -9.50
N MET A 406 7.15 13.85 -9.73
CA MET A 406 8.49 14.38 -9.43
C MET A 406 9.38 14.62 -10.64
N CYS A 407 8.99 14.11 -11.80
CA CYS A 407 9.78 14.19 -13.02
C CYS A 407 10.09 15.64 -13.43
N CYS A 408 9.16 16.59 -13.23
CA CYS A 408 9.38 18.02 -13.48
C CYS A 408 10.46 18.60 -12.56
N SER A 409 10.27 18.50 -11.24
CA SER A 409 11.22 19.05 -10.26
C SER A 409 12.61 18.43 -10.39
N SER A 410 12.70 17.12 -10.58
CA SER A 410 14.00 16.43 -10.75
C SER A 410 14.75 16.94 -11.99
N ALA A 411 14.06 17.06 -13.12
CA ALA A 411 14.69 17.53 -14.34
C ALA A 411 15.15 19.00 -14.22
N LEU A 412 14.36 19.88 -13.60
CA LEU A 412 14.76 21.27 -13.39
C LEU A 412 15.96 21.40 -12.43
N LYS A 413 16.06 20.56 -11.40
CA LYS A 413 17.24 20.50 -10.52
C LYS A 413 18.50 20.15 -11.29
N ASP A 414 18.42 19.16 -12.18
CA ASP A 414 19.56 18.74 -13.02
C ASP A 414 19.90 19.82 -14.06
N ILE A 415 18.89 20.46 -14.68
CA ILE A 415 19.07 21.56 -15.63
C ILE A 415 19.79 22.75 -14.99
N LEU A 416 19.36 23.18 -13.79
CA LEU A 416 19.98 24.30 -13.08
C LEU A 416 21.45 24.00 -12.76
N ARG A 417 21.76 22.78 -12.31
CA ARG A 417 23.15 22.35 -12.09
C ARG A 417 23.99 22.36 -13.35
N ILE A 418 23.42 21.88 -14.46
CA ILE A 418 24.10 21.94 -15.76
C ILE A 418 24.38 23.41 -16.11
N LYS A 419 23.40 24.31 -15.94
CA LYS A 419 23.56 25.75 -16.22
C LYS A 419 24.53 26.47 -15.30
N GLU A 420 24.66 26.04 -14.05
CA GLU A 420 25.66 26.57 -13.12
C GLU A 420 27.09 26.24 -13.57
N ARG A 421 27.30 25.03 -14.09
CA ARG A 421 28.62 24.55 -14.52
C ARG A 421 28.96 24.89 -15.97
N TYR A 422 27.94 24.95 -16.83
CA TYR A 422 28.03 25.20 -18.27
C TYR A 422 27.01 26.28 -18.67
N PRO A 423 27.26 27.57 -18.39
CA PRO A 423 26.28 28.64 -18.62
C PRO A 423 25.81 28.76 -20.07
N ASP A 424 26.73 28.54 -21.01
CA ASP A 424 26.53 28.73 -22.46
C ASP A 424 25.76 27.59 -23.14
N ILE A 425 25.42 26.51 -22.43
CA ILE A 425 24.71 25.37 -23.02
C ILE A 425 23.26 25.73 -23.33
N ASP A 426 22.77 25.41 -24.52
CA ASP A 426 21.37 25.62 -24.86
C ASP A 426 20.49 24.50 -24.30
N ILE A 427 19.49 24.85 -23.48
CA ILE A 427 18.56 23.89 -22.88
C ILE A 427 17.14 24.19 -23.31
N TYR A 428 16.46 23.14 -23.79
CA TYR A 428 15.05 23.14 -24.13
C TYR A 428 14.31 22.18 -23.21
N TYR A 429 13.23 22.64 -22.59
CA TYR A 429 12.35 21.82 -21.76
C TYR A 429 10.99 21.68 -22.44
N ILE A 430 10.74 20.50 -23.00
CA ILE A 430 9.55 20.17 -23.79
C ILE A 430 8.55 19.47 -22.87
N TYR A 431 7.38 20.08 -22.65
CA TYR A 431 6.47 19.68 -21.57
C TYR A 431 4.99 19.79 -21.94
N LYS A 432 4.15 19.03 -21.25
CA LYS A 432 2.68 19.14 -21.34
C LYS A 432 2.13 20.14 -20.32
N ASP A 433 2.39 19.84 -19.05
CA ASP A 433 2.18 20.72 -17.91
C ASP A 433 3.43 20.71 -17.03
N LEU A 434 3.76 21.85 -16.44
CA LEU A 434 4.87 21.96 -15.50
C LEU A 434 4.34 21.83 -14.07
N ARG A 435 4.79 20.82 -13.32
CA ARG A 435 4.29 20.51 -11.97
C ARG A 435 5.39 20.62 -10.91
N THR A 436 5.74 21.86 -10.58
CA THR A 436 6.68 22.24 -9.53
C THR A 436 5.90 22.81 -8.33
N TYR A 437 5.25 21.94 -7.54
CA TYR A 437 4.33 22.39 -6.49
C TYR A 437 5.07 22.82 -5.21
N GLY A 438 4.49 23.78 -4.50
CA GLY A 438 5.02 24.27 -3.22
C GLY A 438 6.37 24.94 -3.40
N ARG A 439 7.39 24.51 -2.65
CA ARG A 439 8.71 25.14 -2.68
C ARG A 439 9.48 24.90 -3.99
N ASP A 440 9.10 23.88 -4.75
CA ASP A 440 9.76 23.56 -6.02
C ASP A 440 9.46 24.60 -7.13
N GLU A 441 8.46 25.48 -6.94
CA GLU A 441 8.12 26.54 -7.92
C GLU A 441 9.30 27.48 -8.21
N ASP A 442 10.16 27.71 -7.22
CA ASP A 442 11.39 28.49 -7.36
C ASP A 442 12.36 27.92 -8.42
N LEU A 443 12.33 26.59 -8.64
CA LEU A 443 13.15 25.94 -9.69
C LEU A 443 12.75 26.42 -11.08
N TYR A 444 11.46 26.66 -11.31
CA TYR A 444 10.96 27.15 -12.59
C TYR A 444 11.45 28.58 -12.85
N TRP A 445 11.28 29.48 -11.88
CA TRP A 445 11.71 30.86 -11.99
C TRP A 445 13.22 30.98 -12.21
N LYS A 446 14.03 30.25 -11.42
CA LYS A 446 15.49 30.18 -11.62
C LYS A 446 15.87 29.63 -13.00
N SER A 447 15.10 28.68 -13.53
CA SER A 447 15.37 28.12 -14.86
C SER A 447 15.12 29.17 -15.95
N ILE A 448 14.09 30.01 -15.80
CA ILE A 448 13.85 31.15 -16.70
C ILE A 448 15.00 32.15 -16.61
N GLU A 449 15.45 32.52 -15.41
CA GLU A 449 16.59 33.42 -15.21
C GLU A 449 17.88 32.89 -15.86
N LYS A 450 18.02 31.57 -15.98
CA LYS A 450 19.13 30.89 -16.66
C LYS A 450 18.89 30.64 -18.15
N MET A 451 17.88 31.29 -18.74
CA MET A 451 17.53 31.22 -20.17
C MET A 451 17.21 29.81 -20.66
N VAL A 452 16.57 28.98 -19.81
CA VAL A 452 16.01 27.69 -20.24
C VAL A 452 14.76 27.96 -21.10
N ARG A 453 14.68 27.35 -22.28
CA ARG A 453 13.57 27.55 -23.22
C ARG A 453 12.50 26.50 -22.99
N PHE A 454 11.30 26.94 -22.63
CA PHE A 454 10.16 26.05 -22.37
C PHE A 454 9.28 25.96 -23.62
N LEU A 455 9.02 24.73 -24.08
CA LEU A 455 8.17 24.47 -25.25
C LEU A 455 7.00 23.57 -24.83
N ARG A 456 5.77 24.06 -24.97
CA ARG A 456 4.58 23.32 -24.54
C ARG A 456 4.03 22.46 -25.68
N TYR A 457 3.69 21.22 -25.38
CA TYR A 457 3.02 20.30 -26.31
C TYR A 457 1.73 19.74 -25.70
N GLU A 458 0.75 19.42 -26.55
CA GLU A 458 -0.40 18.59 -26.17
C GLU A 458 -0.32 17.20 -26.82
N GLU A 459 0.07 17.18 -28.10
CA GLU A 459 0.40 15.99 -28.87
C GLU A 459 1.88 15.63 -28.70
N THR A 460 2.15 14.35 -28.52
CA THR A 460 3.50 13.85 -28.23
C THR A 460 4.47 14.18 -29.36
N PRO A 461 5.65 14.76 -29.04
CA PRO A 461 6.63 15.13 -30.05
C PRO A 461 7.25 13.90 -30.73
N THR A 462 7.64 14.06 -31.98
CA THR A 462 8.47 13.08 -32.69
C THR A 462 9.93 13.35 -32.38
N VAL A 463 10.68 12.30 -32.01
CA VAL A 463 12.12 12.38 -31.72
C VAL A 463 12.86 11.40 -32.61
N THR A 464 13.69 11.95 -33.51
CA THR A 464 14.40 11.18 -34.55
C THR A 464 15.90 11.43 -34.41
N PRO A 465 16.69 10.39 -34.09
CA PRO A 465 18.15 10.50 -34.15
C PRO A 465 18.63 10.71 -35.58
N GLU A 466 19.58 11.62 -35.79
CA GLU A 466 20.20 11.93 -37.09
C GLU A 466 21.74 11.92 -36.95
N ASP A 467 22.47 11.98 -38.07
CA ASP A 467 23.93 12.02 -38.06
C ASP A 467 24.45 13.28 -37.33
N GLY A 468 25.04 13.09 -36.15
CA GLY A 468 25.63 14.16 -35.35
C GLY A 468 24.69 14.85 -34.35
N GLY A 469 23.41 14.46 -34.27
CA GLY A 469 22.44 15.07 -33.35
C GLY A 469 21.11 14.32 -33.23
N VAL A 470 20.10 14.99 -32.68
CA VAL A 470 18.75 14.46 -32.54
C VAL A 470 17.76 15.57 -32.90
N THR A 471 16.87 15.28 -33.85
CA THR A 471 15.84 16.20 -34.31
C THR A 471 14.52 15.91 -33.60
N ILE A 472 13.86 16.98 -33.15
CA ILE A 472 12.58 16.96 -32.44
C ILE A 472 11.59 17.80 -33.24
N GLU A 473 10.43 17.23 -33.53
CA GLU A 473 9.33 17.91 -34.20
C GLU A 473 8.12 17.92 -33.28
N LEU A 474 7.58 19.11 -33.04
CA LEU A 474 6.40 19.30 -32.17
C LEU A 474 5.52 20.44 -32.68
N PHE A 475 4.24 20.37 -32.34
CA PHE A 475 3.35 21.53 -32.41
C PHE A 475 3.38 22.26 -31.07
N GLU A 476 3.96 23.46 -31.03
CA GLU A 476 4.07 24.26 -29.82
C GLU A 476 2.75 24.99 -29.58
N THR A 477 2.10 24.67 -28.47
CA THR A 477 0.69 25.06 -28.22
C THR A 477 0.51 26.55 -27.94
N THR A 478 1.51 27.21 -27.37
CA THR A 478 1.45 28.62 -26.96
C THR A 478 1.49 29.55 -28.18
N VAL A 479 2.37 29.26 -29.15
CA VAL A 479 2.51 30.04 -30.38
C VAL A 479 1.74 29.46 -31.56
N GLN A 480 1.16 28.25 -31.41
CA GLN A 480 0.37 27.56 -32.44
C GLN A 480 1.17 27.26 -33.72
N GLU A 481 2.45 26.92 -33.59
CA GLU A 481 3.34 26.64 -34.73
C GLU A 481 4.02 25.28 -34.62
N ARG A 482 4.37 24.70 -35.78
CA ARG A 482 5.23 23.51 -35.84
C ARG A 482 6.68 23.94 -35.72
N ILE A 483 7.34 23.46 -34.68
CA ILE A 483 8.75 23.71 -34.42
C ILE A 483 9.54 22.44 -34.76
N ARG A 484 10.61 22.62 -35.55
CA ARG A 484 11.65 21.61 -35.76
C ARG A 484 12.93 22.10 -35.10
N LEU A 485 13.43 21.33 -34.15
CA LEU A 485 14.61 21.64 -33.34
C LEU A 485 15.63 20.50 -33.45
N THR A 486 16.89 20.81 -33.74
CA THR A 486 17.99 19.83 -33.69
C THR A 486 18.90 20.15 -32.52
N VAL A 487 19.17 19.15 -31.69
CA VAL A 487 20.04 19.26 -30.49
C VAL A 487 21.11 18.18 -30.48
N ASP A 488 22.17 18.38 -29.68
CA ASP A 488 23.26 17.40 -29.58
C ASP A 488 22.88 16.15 -28.77
N ALA A 489 21.94 16.29 -27.82
CA ALA A 489 21.44 15.22 -26.98
C ALA A 489 19.99 15.44 -26.52
N VAL A 490 19.27 14.34 -26.28
CA VAL A 490 17.92 14.31 -25.73
C VAL A 490 17.90 13.54 -24.42
N VAL A 491 17.22 14.12 -23.42
CA VAL A 491 16.98 13.51 -22.12
C VAL A 491 15.48 13.21 -21.99
N LEU A 492 15.14 11.93 -21.98
CA LEU A 492 13.79 11.45 -21.73
C LEU A 492 13.51 11.47 -20.23
N VAL A 493 12.63 12.37 -19.81
CA VAL A 493 12.26 12.57 -18.40
C VAL A 493 11.19 11.55 -18.04
N ASN A 494 11.66 10.33 -17.75
CA ASN A 494 10.86 9.13 -17.57
C ASN A 494 10.21 9.03 -16.18
N GLY A 495 9.01 8.46 -16.16
CA GLY A 495 8.15 8.34 -14.99
C GLY A 495 8.48 7.20 -14.02
N MET A 496 7.63 7.07 -13.01
CA MET A 496 7.59 5.96 -12.06
C MET A 496 6.51 4.96 -12.46
N ALA A 497 6.81 3.68 -12.33
CA ALA A 497 5.88 2.57 -12.52
C ALA A 497 5.83 1.67 -11.27
N PRO A 498 4.80 0.83 -11.11
CA PRO A 498 4.71 -0.10 -9.99
C PRO A 498 5.96 -0.99 -9.90
N PRO A 499 6.45 -1.29 -8.67
CA PRO A 499 7.65 -2.09 -8.49
C PRO A 499 7.47 -3.51 -9.07
N GLU A 500 8.56 -4.11 -9.54
CA GLU A 500 8.55 -5.49 -10.01
C GLU A 500 8.09 -6.44 -8.89
N GLY A 501 7.29 -7.45 -9.23
CA GLY A 501 6.78 -8.42 -8.25
C GLY A 501 5.65 -7.89 -7.36
N ILE A 502 5.10 -6.68 -7.63
CA ILE A 502 3.97 -6.15 -6.84
C ILE A 502 2.73 -7.04 -6.88
N GLU A 503 2.50 -7.75 -7.98
CA GLU A 503 1.36 -8.67 -8.12
C GLU A 503 1.50 -9.91 -7.23
N GLU A 504 2.67 -10.52 -7.22
CA GLU A 504 2.99 -11.63 -6.30
C GLU A 504 2.89 -11.16 -4.84
N LEU A 505 3.48 -10.00 -4.53
CA LEU A 505 3.42 -9.43 -3.18
C LEU A 505 1.99 -9.05 -2.77
N SER A 506 1.15 -8.61 -3.71
CA SER A 506 -0.28 -8.36 -3.50
C SER A 506 -1.03 -9.63 -3.11
N GLY A 507 -0.74 -10.75 -3.77
CA GLY A 507 -1.29 -12.07 -3.44
C GLY A 507 -0.86 -12.55 -2.06
N ILE A 508 0.43 -12.46 -1.74
CA ILE A 508 1.00 -12.88 -0.45
C ILE A 508 0.41 -12.06 0.72
N LEU A 509 0.40 -10.74 0.57
CA LEU A 509 -0.05 -9.82 1.63
C LEU A 509 -1.58 -9.63 1.66
N LYS A 510 -2.28 -10.11 0.62
CA LYS A 510 -3.72 -9.88 0.41
C LYS A 510 -4.07 -8.38 0.41
N VAL A 511 -3.21 -7.54 -0.17
CA VAL A 511 -3.40 -6.07 -0.26
C VAL A 511 -3.83 -5.69 -1.68
N GLY A 512 -4.95 -4.98 -1.80
CA GLY A 512 -5.51 -4.56 -3.08
C GLY A 512 -4.65 -3.51 -3.81
N ARG A 513 -4.80 -3.46 -5.14
CA ARG A 513 -4.15 -2.49 -6.02
C ARG A 513 -5.14 -1.45 -6.56
N GLY A 514 -4.65 -0.25 -6.80
CA GLY A 514 -5.39 0.80 -7.52
C GLY A 514 -5.38 0.58 -9.04
N PRO A 515 -6.18 1.36 -9.79
CA PRO A 515 -6.16 1.34 -11.27
C PRO A 515 -4.81 1.81 -11.85
N ASP A 516 -4.00 2.48 -11.06
CA ASP A 516 -2.62 2.88 -11.36
C ASP A 516 -1.59 1.73 -11.18
N GLY A 517 -2.04 0.58 -10.67
CA GLY A 517 -1.23 -0.62 -10.46
C GLY A 517 -0.39 -0.62 -9.18
N PHE A 518 -0.45 0.44 -8.36
CA PHE A 518 0.22 0.52 -7.06
C PHE A 518 -0.66 -0.06 -5.94
N PHE A 519 -0.11 -0.23 -4.74
CA PHE A 519 -0.94 -0.63 -3.60
C PHE A 519 -1.91 0.46 -3.20
N LYS A 520 -3.13 0.04 -2.87
CA LYS A 520 -4.20 0.91 -2.42
C LYS A 520 -4.21 1.00 -0.90
N GLU A 521 -4.10 2.20 -0.36
CA GLU A 521 -4.30 2.48 1.05
C GLU A 521 -5.77 2.25 1.48
N ALA A 522 -5.99 2.02 2.77
CA ALA A 522 -7.31 1.80 3.35
C ALA A 522 -8.23 3.01 3.13
N HIS A 523 -7.69 4.22 3.29
CA HIS A 523 -8.40 5.46 3.00
C HIS A 523 -7.43 6.63 2.74
N LEU A 524 -7.58 7.31 1.60
CA LEU A 524 -6.69 8.36 1.09
C LEU A 524 -6.34 9.47 2.11
N LYS A 525 -7.30 9.87 2.97
CA LYS A 525 -7.11 10.92 3.99
C LYS A 525 -6.96 10.42 5.43
N LEU A 526 -7.81 9.49 5.86
CA LEU A 526 -7.89 9.05 7.26
C LEU A 526 -6.86 7.98 7.62
N ARG A 527 -6.50 7.12 6.66
CA ARG A 527 -5.61 5.96 6.85
C ARG A 527 -4.65 5.81 5.66
N PRO A 528 -3.81 6.83 5.36
CA PRO A 528 -3.04 6.89 4.11
C PRO A 528 -1.81 5.96 4.06
N VAL A 529 -1.45 5.36 5.19
CA VAL A 529 -0.28 4.47 5.34
C VAL A 529 -0.69 3.09 5.87
N GLU A 530 -1.97 2.77 5.85
CA GLU A 530 -2.52 1.50 6.31
C GLU A 530 -3.12 0.77 5.11
N ALA A 531 -2.93 -0.54 5.02
CA ALA A 531 -3.70 -1.36 4.10
C ALA A 531 -5.09 -1.67 4.67
N LEU A 532 -6.01 -2.17 3.83
CA LEU A 532 -7.28 -2.71 4.33
C LEU A 532 -7.07 -3.96 5.20
N THR A 533 -6.01 -4.71 4.93
CA THR A 533 -5.59 -5.85 5.75
C THR A 533 -4.92 -5.35 7.01
N ASP A 534 -5.54 -5.61 8.16
CA ASP A 534 -5.03 -5.18 9.46
C ASP A 534 -3.63 -5.73 9.75
N GLY A 535 -2.78 -4.92 10.38
CA GLY A 535 -1.40 -5.26 10.67
C GLY A 535 -0.42 -4.99 9.52
N ILE A 536 -0.92 -4.62 8.33
CA ILE A 536 -0.10 -4.27 7.17
C ILE A 536 -0.15 -2.77 6.91
N PHE A 537 1.02 -2.15 6.86
CA PHE A 537 1.22 -0.72 6.66
C PHE A 537 2.01 -0.47 5.38
N LEU A 538 1.82 0.69 4.77
CA LEU A 538 2.37 1.04 3.46
C LEU A 538 3.23 2.30 3.58
N ALA A 539 4.42 2.29 2.98
CA ALA A 539 5.36 3.40 3.05
C ALA A 539 6.03 3.69 1.70
N GLY A 540 6.12 4.98 1.37
CA GLY A 540 6.84 5.45 0.18
C GLY A 540 6.11 5.27 -1.13
N ALA A 541 6.88 5.14 -2.21
CA ALA A 541 6.38 5.09 -3.58
C ALA A 541 5.59 3.82 -3.94
N VAL A 542 5.45 2.87 -3.01
CA VAL A 542 4.67 1.63 -3.23
C VAL A 542 3.17 1.89 -3.36
N THR A 543 2.70 3.04 -2.84
CA THR A 543 1.32 3.55 -2.97
C THR A 543 1.21 4.65 -4.03
N GLY A 544 2.09 4.62 -5.03
CA GLY A 544 2.09 5.57 -6.14
C GLY A 544 3.19 6.64 -6.06
N PRO A 545 3.39 7.40 -7.15
CA PRO A 545 4.54 8.28 -7.33
C PRO A 545 4.69 9.32 -6.21
N LYS A 546 5.87 9.37 -5.59
CA LYS A 546 6.20 10.24 -4.44
C LYS A 546 7.64 10.72 -4.50
N ASN A 547 7.87 11.85 -3.86
CA ASN A 547 9.21 12.39 -3.65
C ASN A 547 9.90 11.76 -2.42
N ILE A 548 11.18 12.08 -2.21
CA ILE A 548 11.94 11.52 -1.08
C ILE A 548 11.37 11.99 0.26
N ILE A 549 11.00 13.26 0.39
CA ILE A 549 10.45 13.84 1.63
C ILE A 549 9.13 13.13 2.00
N GLU A 550 8.22 12.99 1.04
CA GLU A 550 6.95 12.27 1.15
C GLU A 550 7.20 10.80 1.50
N SER A 551 8.23 10.18 0.91
CA SER A 551 8.56 8.78 1.16
C SER A 551 9.13 8.55 2.57
N VAL A 552 10.00 9.43 3.03
CA VAL A 552 10.55 9.42 4.41
C VAL A 552 9.43 9.68 5.41
N THR A 553 8.57 10.67 5.15
CA THR A 553 7.41 10.99 5.99
C THR A 553 6.44 9.81 6.09
N ALA A 554 6.15 9.14 4.97
CA ALA A 554 5.33 7.94 4.94
C ALA A 554 5.98 6.78 5.72
N GLY A 555 7.31 6.63 5.65
CA GLY A 555 8.06 5.68 6.48
C GLY A 555 7.86 5.91 7.98
N SER A 556 8.01 7.15 8.45
CA SER A 556 7.77 7.51 9.85
C SER A 556 6.31 7.33 10.27
N ALA A 557 5.36 7.67 9.40
CA ALA A 557 3.93 7.49 9.68
C ALA A 557 3.55 6.00 9.77
N ALA A 558 4.05 5.16 8.86
CA ALA A 558 3.85 3.72 8.90
C ALA A 558 4.48 3.11 10.17
N ALA A 559 5.70 3.54 10.54
CA ALA A 559 6.34 3.13 11.79
C ALA A 559 5.51 3.52 13.02
N ALA A 560 4.94 4.72 13.07
CA ALA A 560 4.09 5.15 14.19
C ALA A 560 2.82 4.29 14.31
N LYS A 561 2.19 3.96 13.18
CA LYS A 561 0.98 3.12 13.14
C LYS A 561 1.28 1.67 13.49
N ALA A 562 2.37 1.11 12.97
CA ALA A 562 2.85 -0.22 13.34
C ALA A 562 3.20 -0.29 14.83
N ALA A 563 3.94 0.69 15.36
CA ALA A 563 4.29 0.79 16.77
C ALA A 563 3.05 0.81 17.68
N ALA A 564 2.01 1.57 17.32
CA ALA A 564 0.77 1.64 18.10
C ALA A 564 0.01 0.29 18.16
N LEU A 565 0.21 -0.57 17.15
CA LEU A 565 -0.31 -1.92 17.13
C LEU A 565 0.55 -2.85 17.97
N VAL A 566 1.86 -2.89 17.68
CA VAL A 566 2.78 -3.81 18.36
C VAL A 566 3.04 -3.45 19.82
N SER A 567 2.77 -2.22 20.25
CA SER A 567 2.88 -1.82 21.65
C SER A 567 1.84 -2.50 22.55
N LYS A 568 0.69 -2.93 22.00
CA LYS A 568 -0.38 -3.58 22.78
C LYS A 568 0.00 -5.01 23.15
N ASP A 569 -0.44 -5.49 24.30
CA ASP A 569 -0.17 -6.89 24.71
C ASP A 569 -1.02 -7.90 23.97
N TYR A 570 -2.20 -7.46 23.56
CA TYR A 570 -3.12 -8.21 22.72
C TYR A 570 -3.74 -7.33 21.64
N VAL A 571 -4.09 -7.95 20.52
CA VAL A 571 -4.98 -7.37 19.51
C VAL A 571 -6.38 -7.91 19.72
N GLU A 572 -7.37 -7.07 19.50
CA GLU A 572 -8.77 -7.47 19.48
C GLU A 572 -9.19 -7.66 18.03
N VAL A 573 -9.62 -8.88 17.69
CA VAL A 573 -10.16 -9.23 16.38
C VAL A 573 -11.68 -9.25 16.46
N GLU A 574 -12.32 -8.83 15.39
CA GLU A 574 -13.78 -8.81 15.31
C GLU A 574 -14.35 -10.24 15.42
N PRO A 575 -15.28 -10.51 16.36
CA PRO A 575 -15.78 -11.84 16.67
C PRO A 575 -16.90 -12.30 15.73
N ILE A 576 -17.02 -11.72 14.55
CA ILE A 576 -17.96 -12.14 13.49
C ILE A 576 -17.45 -13.38 12.73
N THR A 577 -16.74 -14.24 13.47
CA THR A 577 -16.11 -15.46 12.99
C THR A 577 -17.16 -16.54 12.73
N SER A 578 -16.79 -17.52 11.91
CA SER A 578 -17.58 -18.73 11.77
C SER A 578 -17.44 -19.60 13.01
N ALA A 579 -18.54 -20.19 13.45
CA ALA A 579 -18.59 -21.14 14.54
C ALA A 579 -19.31 -22.41 14.08
N VAL A 580 -18.91 -23.54 14.65
CA VAL A 580 -19.46 -24.86 14.32
C VAL A 580 -20.22 -25.43 15.51
N ASN A 581 -21.45 -25.85 15.29
CA ASN A 581 -22.17 -26.71 16.21
C ASN A 581 -21.66 -28.15 16.01
N GLU A 582 -20.84 -28.62 16.95
CA GLU A 582 -20.23 -29.96 16.90
C GLU A 582 -21.25 -31.12 16.97
N GLU A 583 -22.45 -30.88 17.50
CA GLU A 583 -23.51 -31.90 17.61
C GLU A 583 -24.19 -32.15 16.25
N ILE A 584 -24.29 -31.10 15.42
CA ILE A 584 -24.90 -31.17 14.08
C ILE A 584 -23.84 -31.49 13.01
N CYS A 585 -22.56 -31.22 13.30
CA CYS A 585 -21.47 -31.41 12.34
C CYS A 585 -21.26 -32.88 11.98
N SER A 586 -21.31 -33.20 10.67
CA SER A 586 -21.02 -34.53 10.15
C SER A 586 -19.55 -34.74 9.75
N GLY A 587 -18.69 -33.73 9.90
CA GLY A 587 -17.27 -33.81 9.56
C GLY A 587 -16.97 -33.96 8.06
N CYS A 588 -17.86 -33.50 7.18
CA CYS A 588 -17.77 -33.70 5.73
C CYS A 588 -16.58 -33.00 5.03
N GLY A 589 -15.97 -31.98 5.67
CA GLY A 589 -14.80 -31.28 5.14
C GLY A 589 -15.07 -30.12 4.17
N MET A 590 -16.31 -29.93 3.69
CA MET A 590 -16.63 -28.87 2.71
C MET A 590 -16.30 -27.45 3.20
N CYS A 591 -16.47 -27.19 4.49
CA CYS A 591 -16.13 -25.91 5.09
C CYS A 591 -14.63 -25.61 5.01
N ALA A 592 -13.77 -26.61 5.22
CA ALA A 592 -12.32 -26.46 5.13
C ALA A 592 -11.88 -26.17 3.69
N SER A 593 -12.45 -26.86 2.70
CA SER A 593 -12.08 -26.67 1.28
C SER A 593 -12.42 -25.29 0.71
N VAL A 594 -13.36 -24.56 1.31
CA VAL A 594 -13.76 -23.21 0.83
C VAL A 594 -13.13 -22.07 1.63
N CYS A 595 -12.34 -22.35 2.67
CA CYS A 595 -11.74 -21.32 3.50
C CYS A 595 -10.44 -20.79 2.86
N PRO A 596 -10.36 -19.52 2.43
CA PRO A 596 -9.14 -18.96 1.80
C PRO A 596 -8.08 -18.52 2.82
N TYR A 597 -8.28 -18.85 4.10
CA TYR A 597 -7.45 -18.45 5.23
C TYR A 597 -6.94 -19.64 6.05
N ASP A 598 -7.28 -20.87 5.62
CA ASP A 598 -6.96 -22.11 6.33
C ASP A 598 -7.38 -22.08 7.82
N ALA A 599 -8.44 -21.34 8.12
CA ALA A 599 -8.95 -21.15 9.47
C ALA A 599 -9.72 -22.37 9.98
N ILE A 600 -9.96 -23.39 9.16
CA ILE A 600 -10.84 -24.51 9.49
C ILE A 600 -10.08 -25.83 9.31
N SER A 601 -10.00 -26.60 10.39
CA SER A 601 -9.45 -27.95 10.40
C SER A 601 -10.55 -28.99 10.63
N ILE A 602 -10.32 -30.23 10.21
CA ILE A 602 -11.18 -31.37 10.56
C ILE A 602 -10.44 -32.22 11.58
N GLU A 603 -10.97 -32.27 12.80
CA GLU A 603 -10.40 -33.02 13.92
C GLU A 603 -11.27 -34.26 14.22
N VAL A 604 -10.68 -35.27 14.85
CA VAL A 604 -11.41 -36.44 15.37
C VAL A 604 -11.58 -36.25 16.87
N LYS A 605 -12.83 -36.13 17.32
CA LYS A 605 -13.21 -35.98 18.72
C LYS A 605 -14.18 -37.08 19.08
N GLU A 606 -13.85 -37.87 20.09
CA GLU A 606 -14.68 -38.99 20.58
C GLU A 606 -15.09 -39.98 19.46
N GLY A 607 -14.18 -40.26 18.51
CA GLY A 607 -14.45 -41.17 17.39
C GLY A 607 -15.29 -40.57 16.25
N ARG A 608 -15.75 -39.33 16.37
CA ARG A 608 -16.49 -38.58 15.36
C ARG A 608 -15.59 -37.51 14.73
N ARG A 609 -15.73 -37.30 13.42
CA ARG A 609 -15.07 -36.18 12.71
C ARG A 609 -15.89 -34.91 12.92
N VAL A 610 -15.25 -33.85 13.39
CA VAL A 610 -15.84 -32.51 13.53
C VAL A 610 -14.96 -31.46 12.88
N ALA A 611 -15.59 -30.45 12.30
CA ALA A 611 -14.85 -29.25 11.91
C ALA A 611 -14.53 -28.43 13.17
N LYS A 612 -13.43 -27.68 13.13
CA LYS A 612 -13.03 -26.73 14.16
C LYS A 612 -12.52 -25.46 13.50
N VAL A 613 -12.92 -24.32 14.05
CA VAL A 613 -12.54 -23.01 13.53
C VAL A 613 -11.48 -22.39 14.44
N ASN A 614 -10.36 -21.97 13.86
CA ASN A 614 -9.42 -21.07 14.50
C ASN A 614 -9.95 -19.63 14.36
N GLU A 615 -10.48 -19.09 15.46
CA GLU A 615 -11.14 -17.79 15.47
C GLU A 615 -10.18 -16.62 15.16
N LEU A 616 -8.87 -16.76 15.42
CA LEU A 616 -7.87 -15.72 15.11
C LEU A 616 -7.58 -15.63 13.60
N LEU A 617 -7.65 -16.76 12.89
CA LEU A 617 -7.45 -16.83 11.45
C LEU A 617 -8.73 -16.50 10.66
N CYS A 618 -9.90 -16.73 11.26
CA CYS A 618 -11.18 -16.53 10.60
C CYS A 618 -11.45 -15.04 10.35
N LYS A 619 -11.56 -14.63 9.08
CA LYS A 619 -11.91 -13.25 8.69
C LYS A 619 -13.40 -12.97 8.56
N GLY A 620 -14.26 -13.91 9.00
CA GLY A 620 -15.71 -13.71 8.97
C GLY A 620 -16.29 -13.48 7.57
N CYS A 621 -15.83 -14.20 6.55
CA CYS A 621 -16.38 -14.06 5.19
C CYS A 621 -17.70 -14.82 4.95
N GLY A 622 -18.09 -15.71 5.88
CA GLY A 622 -19.34 -16.48 5.79
C GLY A 622 -19.37 -17.62 4.76
N ALA A 623 -18.36 -17.75 3.88
CA ALA A 623 -18.35 -18.74 2.80
C ALA A 623 -18.55 -20.19 3.27
N CYS A 624 -17.92 -20.56 4.38
CA CYS A 624 -18.05 -21.89 4.97
C CYS A 624 -19.42 -22.12 5.62
N ALA A 625 -20.07 -21.07 6.15
CA ALA A 625 -21.42 -21.15 6.70
C ALA A 625 -22.43 -21.36 5.57
N ALA A 626 -22.35 -20.55 4.51
CA ALA A 626 -23.19 -20.67 3.32
C ALA A 626 -23.06 -22.02 2.59
N THR A 627 -21.88 -22.65 2.66
CA THR A 627 -21.60 -23.95 2.03
C THR A 627 -22.03 -25.14 2.89
N CYS A 628 -22.26 -24.96 4.20
CA CYS A 628 -22.48 -26.07 5.12
C CYS A 628 -23.84 -26.74 4.88
N PRO A 629 -23.89 -27.99 4.41
CA PRO A 629 -25.16 -28.63 4.04
C PRO A 629 -26.03 -29.00 5.25
N SER A 630 -25.40 -29.21 6.41
CA SER A 630 -26.13 -29.54 7.65
C SER A 630 -26.56 -28.30 8.45
N GLY A 631 -26.16 -27.10 8.03
CA GLY A 631 -26.37 -25.86 8.80
C GLY A 631 -25.54 -25.78 10.10
N ALA A 632 -24.65 -26.75 10.36
CA ALA A 632 -23.82 -26.79 11.57
C ALA A 632 -22.84 -25.61 11.65
N MET A 633 -22.39 -25.09 10.51
CA MET A 633 -21.52 -23.92 10.46
C MET A 633 -22.37 -22.67 10.33
N GLN A 634 -22.21 -21.71 11.23
CA GLN A 634 -22.89 -20.42 11.23
C GLN A 634 -21.87 -19.30 11.36
N GLN A 635 -22.14 -18.15 10.76
CA GLN A 635 -21.33 -16.95 10.99
C GLN A 635 -21.93 -16.14 12.14
N ARG A 636 -21.15 -15.86 13.19
CA ARG A 636 -21.59 -14.97 14.27
C ARG A 636 -21.93 -13.60 13.70
N HIS A 637 -23.04 -13.00 14.16
CA HIS A 637 -23.59 -11.73 13.69
C HIS A 637 -24.19 -11.73 12.26
N PHE A 638 -24.10 -12.87 11.55
CA PHE A 638 -24.72 -13.11 10.24
C PHE A 638 -25.28 -14.55 10.14
N THR A 639 -25.96 -15.00 11.18
CA THR A 639 -26.56 -16.35 11.20
C THR A 639 -27.71 -16.45 10.22
N ASP A 640 -28.06 -17.68 9.80
CA ASP A 640 -29.20 -17.90 8.91
C ASP A 640 -30.50 -17.34 9.48
N THR A 641 -30.68 -17.41 10.81
CA THR A 641 -31.83 -16.83 11.50
C THR A 641 -31.87 -15.31 11.35
N GLN A 642 -30.72 -14.65 11.56
CA GLN A 642 -30.60 -13.19 11.43
C GLN A 642 -30.87 -12.73 10.00
N LEU A 643 -30.26 -13.37 9.01
CA LEU A 643 -30.43 -13.03 7.59
C LEU A 643 -31.86 -13.32 7.10
N ARG A 644 -32.45 -14.44 7.51
CA ARG A 644 -33.86 -14.75 7.19
C ARG A 644 -34.82 -13.75 7.81
N ALA A 645 -34.54 -13.24 9.01
CA ALA A 645 -35.35 -12.20 9.63
C ALA A 645 -35.34 -10.91 8.79
N GLU A 646 -34.18 -10.48 8.30
CA GLU A 646 -34.06 -9.34 7.38
C GLU A 646 -34.88 -9.53 6.10
N ILE A 647 -34.70 -10.68 5.44
CA ILE A 647 -35.39 -10.99 4.18
C ILE A 647 -36.90 -11.02 4.38
N THR A 648 -37.35 -11.70 5.45
CA THR A 648 -38.78 -11.84 5.75
C THR A 648 -39.40 -10.46 6.05
N ALA A 649 -38.65 -9.58 6.72
CA ALA A 649 -39.09 -8.23 7.08
C ALA A 649 -39.36 -7.38 5.84
N LEU A 650 -38.51 -7.50 4.83
CA LEU A 650 -38.73 -6.84 3.55
C LEU A 650 -39.87 -7.50 2.76
N ALA A 651 -39.92 -8.83 2.72
CA ALA A 651 -40.88 -9.57 1.89
C ALA A 651 -42.35 -9.44 2.34
N LYS A 652 -42.63 -9.34 3.63
CA LYS A 652 -44.01 -9.33 4.13
C LYS A 652 -44.64 -7.94 4.28
N GLY A 653 -43.89 -6.84 4.15
CA GLY A 653 -44.38 -5.48 4.39
C GLY A 653 -44.68 -5.14 5.86
N VAL A 654 -45.10 -6.13 6.64
CA VAL A 654 -45.17 -6.22 8.11
C VAL A 654 -45.10 -7.74 8.42
N ILE A 655 -44.28 -8.21 9.37
CA ILE A 655 -44.28 -9.62 9.86
C ILE A 655 -44.93 -9.60 11.26
N PRO A 656 -45.66 -10.65 11.68
CA PRO A 656 -46.71 -10.61 12.70
C PRO A 656 -46.21 -10.30 14.10
#